data_AF-A0A953RGP5-F1
#
_entry.id   AF-A0A953RGP5-F1
#
_cell.length_a   1.000
_cell.length_b   1.000
_cell.length_c   1.000
_cell.angle_alpha   90.00
_cell.angle_beta   90.00
_cell.angle_gamma   90.00
#
_symmetry.space_group_name_H-M   'P 1'
#
loop_
_entity.id
_entity.type
_entity.pdbx_description
1 polymer ?
#
loop_
_entity_poly.entity_id
_entity_poly.type
_entity_poly.pdbx_seq_one_letter_code
_entity_poly.pdbx_strand_id
1 'polypeptide(L)'
;MTKSTLGKLLYGALFTVALPVLLVVWAMQSHELVELPAIHSLPWGVGTITVGSLLVALGMASLWLVGGGLPMNAFPPPRYVSSGIYSLFSHPIYVGFSLVCIGTAIAAGSASGLWLVSATVILASAALVLGYELPDLQTRFNGACPGQRLLPADDQSAPSRMERIRCYLTVLLPWFLIYEAFVVLGVPPDAKIACFPLESRLPVLPWTQILYDSVYVVVLLVPLIVRTRHDLRLFSSRGLLAMMMVFPFYLAVPLIAPPRPFAASGLLGEWLNLDRGHDSAAAAFPSYHVVWAFIAAEALAHTSWQKRLWRTWAVLVSASCVTTGMHALVDVIAGLLVAAVVIRMDRVWSFLRNFSETVANSWKEWRLGPSRVINHGAYAGAGVFIGIWIIDTLLGPGKSAIPIAIFLGGCVGAALWAQVIEGSPALLRPLGFYGGMIGTWTCGGVAAWLTRTPIWPVLAALVVAAPWIQGIGRLRCLVQGCCHGRAAADNIGIRYAHPRSRVWRVLSLRGVPVHATPLYSLLWNVVVALVVTRIYLLHAPSAMVSGVYLILSGAGRFVEEAYRGEPQTPIFAGLRLYQWLAVTTLVLGALITTVKHSPPSPWPVLHASSIFVALACGIGAWLLTGVDFPESNRRFARLT
;
A
#
# COMPACT_ATOMS: atom_id res chain seq x y z
N MET A 1 28.80 28.13 -5.31
CA MET A 1 28.48 27.72 -3.93
C MET A 1 29.24 26.45 -3.62
N THR A 2 30.16 26.52 -2.66
CA THR A 2 30.96 25.41 -2.11
C THR A 2 30.04 24.23 -1.72
N LYS A 3 29.91 23.22 -2.60
CA LYS A 3 29.32 21.91 -2.25
C LYS A 3 30.29 21.25 -1.27
N SER A 4 30.23 21.65 0.00
CA SER A 4 31.31 21.40 0.95
C SER A 4 31.52 19.90 1.11
N THR A 5 32.79 19.48 1.10
CA THR A 5 33.20 18.11 1.44
C THR A 5 32.52 17.67 2.74
N LEU A 6 32.34 18.59 3.69
CA LEU A 6 31.58 18.38 4.92
C LEU A 6 30.12 17.93 4.65
N GLY A 7 29.39 18.56 3.74
CA GLY A 7 28.02 18.15 3.40
C GLY A 7 27.94 16.72 2.85
N LYS A 8 28.90 16.31 2.03
CA LYS A 8 29.00 14.92 1.54
C LYS A 8 29.34 13.94 2.66
N LEU A 9 30.27 14.31 3.55
CA LEU A 9 30.66 13.49 4.70
C LEU A 9 29.50 13.31 5.68
N LEU A 10 28.80 14.40 6.04
CA LEU A 10 27.64 14.35 6.93
C LEU A 10 26.51 13.52 6.33
N TYR A 11 26.23 13.68 5.03
CA TYR A 11 25.23 12.87 4.34
C TYR A 11 25.62 11.39 4.30
N GLY A 12 26.89 11.07 4.01
CA GLY A 12 27.39 9.70 4.08
C GLY A 12 27.25 9.10 5.48
N ALA A 13 27.72 9.81 6.52
CA ALA A 13 27.63 9.39 7.92
C ALA A 13 26.19 9.18 8.40
N LEU A 14 25.24 9.99 7.91
CA LEU A 14 23.82 9.82 8.19
C LEU A 14 23.33 8.42 7.79
N PHE A 15 23.68 7.94 6.60
CA PHE A 15 23.18 6.66 6.09
C PHE A 15 24.04 5.45 6.49
N THR A 16 25.35 5.62 6.70
CA THR A 16 26.25 4.51 7.06
C THR A 16 26.42 4.31 8.55
N VAL A 17 26.11 5.32 9.38
CA VAL A 17 26.27 5.26 10.84
C VAL A 17 24.99 5.60 11.57
N ALA A 18 24.48 6.84 11.43
CA ALA A 18 23.40 7.32 12.27
C ALA A 18 22.09 6.55 12.04
N LEU A 19 21.71 6.32 10.77
CA LEU A 19 20.49 5.57 10.43
C LEU A 19 20.56 4.12 10.93
N PRO A 20 21.60 3.31 10.65
CA PRO A 20 21.72 1.97 11.23
C PRO A 20 21.60 1.95 12.76
N VAL A 21 22.27 2.87 13.45
CA VAL A 21 22.16 2.98 14.92
C VAL A 21 20.73 3.28 15.36
N LEU A 22 20.07 4.25 14.71
CA LEU A 22 18.68 4.60 15.01
C LEU A 22 17.71 3.43 14.76
N LEU A 23 17.94 2.64 13.71
CA LEU A 23 17.14 1.44 13.43
C LEU A 23 17.31 0.36 14.51
N VAL A 24 18.53 0.15 14.99
CA VAL A 24 18.81 -0.76 16.12
C VAL A 24 18.15 -0.26 17.40
N VAL A 25 18.32 1.02 17.73
CA VAL A 25 17.66 1.64 18.89
C VAL A 25 16.14 1.50 18.79
N TRP A 26 15.57 1.75 17.62
CA TRP A 26 14.12 1.59 17.40
C TRP A 26 13.66 0.16 17.65
N ALA A 27 14.37 -0.84 17.11
CA ALA A 27 14.05 -2.25 17.34
C ALA A 27 14.12 -2.61 18.83
N MET A 28 15.13 -2.12 19.55
CA MET A 28 15.27 -2.33 20.99
C MET A 28 14.16 -1.65 21.79
N GLN A 29 13.74 -0.44 21.43
CA GLN A 29 12.71 0.28 22.18
C GLN A 29 11.29 -0.24 21.94
N SER A 30 11.06 -0.96 20.84
CA SER A 30 9.75 -1.53 20.47
C SER A 30 9.66 -3.05 20.66
N HIS A 31 10.69 -3.72 21.19
CA HIS A 31 10.75 -5.18 21.28
C HIS A 31 9.61 -5.80 22.10
N GLU A 32 9.22 -5.16 23.22
CA GLU A 32 8.09 -5.60 24.07
C GLU A 32 6.72 -5.36 23.42
N LEU A 33 6.63 -4.57 22.35
CA LEU A 33 5.36 -4.15 21.73
C LEU A 33 5.02 -4.95 20.47
N VAL A 34 5.96 -5.75 19.96
CA VAL A 34 5.78 -6.58 18.77
C VAL A 34 5.75 -8.04 19.20
N GLU A 35 4.53 -8.56 19.44
CA GLU A 35 4.28 -9.92 19.93
C GLU A 35 4.30 -10.99 18.81
N LEU A 36 4.87 -10.66 17.65
CA LEU A 36 4.96 -11.59 16.53
C LEU A 36 6.09 -12.61 16.73
N PRO A 37 6.03 -13.81 16.10
CA PRO A 37 7.07 -14.82 16.19
C PRO A 37 8.45 -14.27 15.82
N ALA A 38 9.42 -14.45 16.72
CA ALA A 38 10.81 -14.17 16.45
C ALA A 38 11.44 -15.35 15.69
N ILE A 39 12.03 -15.07 14.52
CA ILE A 39 12.82 -16.06 13.79
C ILE A 39 14.26 -15.92 14.25
N HIS A 40 14.82 -16.94 14.89
CA HIS A 40 16.22 -16.95 15.30
C HIS A 40 16.99 -18.05 14.58
N SER A 41 17.94 -17.65 13.75
CA SER A 41 18.89 -18.57 13.13
C SER A 41 20.17 -17.84 12.76
N LEU A 42 21.24 -18.08 13.52
CA LEU A 42 22.52 -17.43 13.28
C LEU A 42 23.09 -17.71 11.87
N PRO A 43 23.09 -18.96 11.34
CA PRO A 43 23.59 -19.22 9.98
C PRO A 43 22.80 -18.48 8.89
N TRP A 44 21.47 -18.53 8.95
CA TRP A 44 20.61 -17.85 7.97
C TRP A 44 20.70 -16.32 8.10
N GLY A 45 20.78 -15.81 9.34
CA GLY A 45 20.97 -14.39 9.61
C GLY A 45 22.29 -13.86 9.05
N VAL A 46 23.42 -14.51 9.39
CA VAL A 46 24.75 -14.16 8.88
C VAL A 46 24.82 -14.29 7.37
N GLY A 47 24.31 -15.38 6.79
CA GLY A 47 24.28 -15.58 5.34
C GLY A 47 23.52 -14.45 4.63
N THR A 48 22.36 -14.05 5.17
CA THR A 48 21.56 -12.95 4.61
C THR A 48 22.30 -11.61 4.73
N ILE A 49 22.97 -11.33 5.86
CA ILE A 49 23.82 -10.13 6.03
C ILE A 49 24.96 -10.12 5.01
N THR A 50 25.63 -11.26 4.80
CA THR A 50 26.74 -11.37 3.85
C THR A 50 26.27 -11.07 2.43
N VAL A 51 25.18 -11.70 1.98
CA VAL A 51 24.60 -11.42 0.66
C VAL A 51 24.20 -9.96 0.53
N GLY A 52 23.51 -9.41 1.53
CA GLY A 52 23.10 -8.00 1.54
C GLY A 52 24.27 -7.03 1.48
N SER A 53 25.32 -7.27 2.25
CA SER A 53 26.54 -6.47 2.26
C SER A 53 27.28 -6.53 0.92
N LEU A 54 27.35 -7.71 0.29
CA LEU A 54 27.92 -7.87 -1.05
C LEU A 54 27.15 -7.05 -2.09
N LEU A 55 25.81 -7.07 -2.05
CA LEU A 55 24.98 -6.26 -2.95
C LEU A 55 25.21 -4.76 -2.76
N VAL A 56 25.30 -4.30 -1.51
CA VAL A 56 25.64 -2.91 -1.18
C VAL A 56 27.01 -2.55 -1.75
N ALA A 57 28.04 -3.35 -1.46
CA ALA A 57 29.41 -3.09 -1.89
C ALA A 57 29.53 -3.07 -3.42
N LEU A 58 28.97 -4.06 -4.12
CA LEU A 58 28.98 -4.14 -5.59
C LEU A 58 28.18 -3.00 -6.23
N GLY A 59 27.06 -2.61 -5.62
CA GLY A 59 26.26 -1.47 -6.05
C GLY A 59 27.03 -0.16 -5.94
N MET A 60 27.62 0.09 -4.77
CA MET A 60 28.45 1.27 -4.52
C MET A 60 29.66 1.32 -5.47
N ALA A 61 30.37 0.21 -5.64
CA ALA A 61 31.50 0.11 -6.56
C ALA A 61 31.09 0.40 -8.01
N SER A 62 29.94 -0.11 -8.46
CA SER A 62 29.43 0.15 -9.81
C SER A 62 29.09 1.63 -10.03
N LEU A 63 28.44 2.29 -9.05
CA LEU A 63 28.16 3.73 -9.13
C LEU A 63 29.43 4.58 -9.11
N TRP A 64 30.43 4.17 -8.34
CA TRP A 64 31.69 4.88 -8.24
C TRP A 64 32.55 4.73 -9.51
N LEU A 65 32.82 3.50 -9.93
CA LEU A 65 33.72 3.18 -11.03
C LEU A 65 33.11 3.48 -12.40
N VAL A 66 31.83 3.14 -12.61
CA VAL A 66 31.15 3.31 -13.91
C VAL A 66 30.38 4.64 -13.94
N GLY A 67 29.68 4.95 -12.86
CA GLY A 67 28.86 6.16 -12.75
C GLY A 67 29.67 7.45 -12.59
N GLY A 68 30.89 7.36 -12.07
CA GLY A 68 31.81 8.49 -11.88
C GLY A 68 31.41 9.42 -10.72
N GLY A 69 30.64 8.94 -9.74
CA GLY A 69 30.18 9.74 -8.61
C GLY A 69 29.94 8.92 -7.34
N LEU A 70 29.46 9.59 -6.28
CA LEU A 70 29.17 8.92 -5.02
C LEU A 70 27.82 8.19 -5.07
N PRO A 71 27.66 7.08 -4.34
CA PRO A 71 26.39 6.36 -4.22
C PRO A 71 25.42 7.09 -3.26
N MET A 72 25.17 8.37 -3.51
CA MET A 72 24.37 9.26 -2.67
C MET A 72 23.36 9.99 -3.53
N ASN A 73 22.06 9.88 -3.25
CA ASN A 73 21.05 10.50 -4.09
C ASN A 73 21.00 12.04 -4.01
N ALA A 74 21.55 12.63 -2.94
CA ALA A 74 21.81 14.06 -2.83
C ALA A 74 23.01 14.51 -3.69
N PHE A 75 23.89 13.58 -4.06
CA PHE A 75 25.08 13.80 -4.88
C PHE A 75 25.21 12.72 -5.96
N PRO A 76 24.20 12.60 -6.85
CA PRO A 76 24.05 11.41 -7.66
C PRO A 76 25.12 11.34 -8.77
N PRO A 77 25.48 10.14 -9.23
CA PRO A 77 26.51 9.96 -10.25
C PRO A 77 26.09 10.61 -11.57
N PRO A 78 27.03 11.23 -12.32
CA PRO A 78 26.72 11.93 -13.58
C PRO A 78 26.30 10.99 -14.71
N ARG A 79 26.75 9.73 -14.69
CA ARG A 79 26.47 8.74 -15.75
C ARG A 79 25.50 7.67 -15.27
N TYR A 80 24.62 7.25 -16.18
CA TYR A 80 23.70 6.15 -15.93
C TYR A 80 24.44 4.81 -15.88
N VAL A 81 24.27 4.06 -14.79
CA VAL A 81 24.93 2.75 -14.60
C VAL A 81 23.92 1.65 -14.81
N SER A 82 24.28 0.70 -15.67
CA SER A 82 23.34 -0.28 -16.19
C SER A 82 23.95 -1.67 -16.42
N SER A 83 25.25 -1.81 -16.14
CA SER A 83 26.04 -3.05 -16.24
C SER A 83 26.31 -3.64 -14.85
N GLY A 84 26.93 -4.82 -14.80
CA GLY A 84 27.29 -5.48 -13.53
C GLY A 84 26.07 -5.82 -12.70
N ILE A 85 26.10 -5.54 -11.40
CA ILE A 85 24.98 -5.83 -10.49
C ILE A 85 23.70 -5.04 -10.84
N TYR A 86 23.84 -3.87 -11.47
CA TYR A 86 22.72 -3.07 -11.98
C TYR A 86 22.04 -3.68 -13.22
N SER A 87 22.63 -4.74 -13.79
CA SER A 87 21.94 -5.57 -14.79
C SER A 87 21.00 -6.60 -14.14
N LEU A 88 21.17 -6.92 -12.86
CA LEU A 88 20.30 -7.85 -12.12
C LEU A 88 19.23 -7.09 -11.33
N PHE A 89 19.64 -6.10 -10.55
CA PHE A 89 18.75 -5.31 -9.70
C PHE A 89 18.76 -3.85 -10.15
N SER A 90 17.60 -3.21 -10.20
CA SER A 90 17.53 -1.75 -10.47
C SER A 90 18.09 -0.93 -9.31
N HIS A 91 17.99 -1.46 -8.07
CA HIS A 91 18.40 -0.77 -6.83
C HIS A 91 19.13 -1.72 -5.87
N PRO A 92 20.31 -2.26 -6.26
CA PRO A 92 21.02 -3.29 -5.49
C PRO A 92 21.44 -2.81 -4.09
N ILE A 93 21.74 -1.52 -3.91
CA ILE A 93 22.11 -0.96 -2.61
C ILE A 93 20.92 -1.02 -1.63
N TYR A 94 19.72 -0.65 -2.06
CA TYR A 94 18.53 -0.71 -1.21
C TYR A 94 18.10 -2.14 -0.92
N VAL A 95 18.12 -3.02 -1.93
CA VAL A 95 17.85 -4.46 -1.73
C VAL A 95 18.85 -5.05 -0.74
N GLY A 96 20.15 -4.75 -0.92
CA GLY A 96 21.20 -5.22 -0.04
C GLY A 96 21.05 -4.71 1.40
N PHE A 97 20.74 -3.42 1.58
CA PHE A 97 20.51 -2.85 2.91
C PHE A 97 19.28 -3.45 3.60
N SER A 98 18.19 -3.68 2.86
CA SER A 98 17.02 -4.40 3.39
C SER A 98 17.38 -5.82 3.85
N LEU A 99 18.19 -6.54 3.08
CA LEU A 99 18.68 -7.87 3.48
C LEU A 99 19.57 -7.81 4.72
N VAL A 100 20.42 -6.78 4.86
CA VAL A 100 21.20 -6.58 6.08
C VAL A 100 20.28 -6.38 7.28
N CYS A 101 19.25 -5.54 7.19
CA CYS A 101 18.29 -5.35 8.28
C CYS A 101 17.57 -6.67 8.65
N ILE A 102 17.07 -7.41 7.66
CA ILE A 102 16.41 -8.71 7.87
C ILE A 102 17.37 -9.70 8.51
N GLY A 103 18.57 -9.86 7.96
CA GLY A 103 19.57 -10.81 8.44
C GLY A 103 20.05 -10.48 9.86
N THR A 104 20.20 -9.20 10.20
CA THR A 104 20.50 -8.76 11.57
C THR A 104 19.35 -9.10 12.52
N ALA A 105 18.10 -8.88 12.11
CA ALA A 105 16.95 -9.25 12.93
C ALA A 105 16.86 -10.78 13.16
N ILE A 106 17.12 -11.59 12.14
CA ILE A 106 17.12 -13.06 12.24
C ILE A 106 18.30 -13.56 13.10
N ALA A 107 19.49 -12.97 12.95
CA ALA A 107 20.66 -13.32 13.75
C ALA A 107 20.48 -12.94 15.23
N ALA A 108 19.77 -11.84 15.50
CA ALA A 108 19.49 -11.38 16.86
C ALA A 108 18.20 -11.97 17.47
N GLY A 109 17.38 -12.70 16.70
CA GLY A 109 16.07 -13.16 17.14
C GLY A 109 15.10 -12.01 17.45
N SER A 110 15.19 -10.89 16.73
CA SER A 110 14.39 -9.68 17.00
C SER A 110 13.10 -9.66 16.16
N ALA A 111 11.96 -9.95 16.80
CA ALA A 111 10.65 -9.81 16.15
C ALA A 111 10.37 -8.38 15.68
N SER A 112 10.66 -7.38 16.51
CA SER A 112 10.53 -5.96 16.13
C SER A 112 11.46 -5.60 14.96
N GLY A 113 12.72 -6.03 15.02
CA GLY A 113 13.68 -5.82 13.92
C GLY A 113 13.20 -6.38 12.59
N LEU A 114 12.58 -7.57 12.61
CA LEU A 114 12.13 -8.28 11.41
C LEU A 114 10.83 -7.69 10.86
N TRP A 115 9.79 -7.63 11.69
CA TRP A 115 8.42 -7.35 11.23
C TRP A 115 8.06 -5.87 11.17
N LEU A 116 8.70 -5.03 11.99
CA LEU A 116 8.43 -3.59 12.03
C LEU A 116 9.53 -2.79 11.33
N VAL A 117 10.77 -2.93 11.80
CA VAL A 117 11.89 -2.09 11.34
C VAL A 117 12.29 -2.43 9.91
N SER A 118 12.57 -3.69 9.60
CA SER A 118 12.97 -4.10 8.25
C SER A 118 11.86 -3.88 7.22
N ALA A 119 10.61 -4.16 7.57
CA ALA A 119 9.46 -3.85 6.71
C ALA A 119 9.34 -2.35 6.42
N THR A 120 9.55 -1.50 7.43
CA THR A 120 9.55 -0.04 7.26
C THR A 120 10.72 0.42 6.40
N VAL A 121 11.91 -0.16 6.54
CA VAL A 121 13.07 0.15 5.69
C VAL A 121 12.80 -0.19 4.22
N ILE A 122 12.18 -1.35 3.95
CA ILE A 122 11.78 -1.75 2.59
C ILE A 122 10.78 -0.74 2.02
N LEU A 123 9.74 -0.41 2.78
CA LEU A 123 8.72 0.55 2.37
C LEU A 123 9.31 1.95 2.13
N ALA A 124 10.15 2.44 3.03
CA ALA A 124 10.80 3.74 2.92
C ALA A 124 11.76 3.78 1.71
N SER A 125 12.50 2.71 1.44
CA SER A 125 13.35 2.59 0.27
C SER A 125 12.52 2.62 -1.03
N ALA A 126 11.41 1.89 -1.07
CA ALA A 126 10.48 1.93 -2.21
C ALA A 126 9.87 3.33 -2.39
N ALA A 127 9.46 3.99 -1.31
CA ALA A 127 8.91 5.34 -1.35
C ALA A 127 9.94 6.37 -1.85
N LEU A 128 11.20 6.26 -1.40
CA LEU A 128 12.30 7.11 -1.85
C LEU A 128 12.58 6.93 -3.35
N VAL A 129 12.62 5.69 -3.82
CA VAL A 129 12.79 5.39 -5.25
C VAL A 129 11.63 5.94 -6.08
N LEU A 130 10.39 5.65 -5.71
CA LEU A 130 9.20 6.03 -6.50
C LEU A 130 8.89 7.53 -6.42
N GLY A 131 9.21 8.18 -5.30
CA GLY A 131 8.90 9.57 -5.01
C GLY A 131 10.03 10.57 -5.28
N TYR A 132 11.26 10.11 -5.49
CA TYR A 132 12.40 10.99 -5.71
C TYR A 132 13.33 10.49 -6.81
N GLU A 133 13.93 9.30 -6.66
CA GLU A 133 15.01 8.88 -7.56
C GLU A 133 14.53 8.55 -8.97
N LEU A 134 13.40 7.86 -9.10
CA LEU A 134 12.89 7.48 -10.42
C LEU A 134 12.49 8.71 -11.25
N PRO A 135 11.73 9.69 -10.71
CA PRO A 135 11.51 10.96 -11.41
C PRO A 135 12.80 11.72 -11.76
N ASP A 136 13.80 11.75 -10.86
CA ASP A 136 15.10 12.38 -11.12
C ASP A 136 15.84 11.70 -12.27
N LEU A 137 15.93 10.36 -12.25
CA LEU A 137 16.58 9.56 -13.28
C LEU A 137 15.92 9.76 -14.66
N GLN A 138 14.58 9.80 -14.72
CA GLN A 138 13.86 10.07 -15.96
C GLN A 138 14.17 11.45 -16.52
N THR A 139 14.28 12.45 -15.65
CA THR A 139 14.57 13.84 -16.01
C THR A 139 16.01 14.01 -16.50
N ARG A 140 16.98 13.45 -15.78
CA ARG A 140 18.41 13.64 -16.07
C ARG A 140 18.90 12.87 -17.28
N PHE A 141 18.29 11.73 -17.58
CA PHE A 141 18.71 10.87 -18.69
C PHE A 141 17.68 10.85 -19.84
N ASN A 142 16.81 11.87 -19.96
CA ASN A 142 15.89 12.07 -21.08
C ASN A 142 15.10 10.81 -21.50
N GLY A 143 14.65 10.00 -20.54
CA GLY A 143 13.95 8.73 -20.81
C GLY A 143 14.81 7.62 -21.43
N ALA A 144 16.11 7.83 -21.66
CA ALA A 144 17.06 6.79 -22.06
C ALA A 144 17.29 5.73 -20.97
N CYS A 145 16.75 5.94 -19.77
CA CYS A 145 16.52 4.88 -18.79
C CYS A 145 15.48 3.90 -19.38
N PRO A 146 15.88 2.70 -19.85
CA PRO A 146 14.91 1.71 -20.28
C PRO A 146 13.97 1.48 -19.10
N GLY A 147 12.67 1.70 -19.31
CA GLY A 147 11.67 1.69 -18.24
C GLY A 147 11.90 0.52 -17.29
N GLN A 148 11.80 0.78 -15.97
CA GLN A 148 11.95 -0.17 -14.86
C GLN A 148 12.42 -1.57 -15.32
N ARG A 149 13.74 -1.77 -15.36
CA ARG A 149 14.35 -3.06 -15.74
C ARG A 149 13.95 -4.23 -14.84
N LEU A 150 13.09 -4.02 -13.85
CA LEU A 150 12.41 -5.11 -13.16
C LEU A 150 11.75 -6.09 -14.15
N LEU A 151 11.27 -5.58 -15.28
CA LEU A 151 10.60 -6.37 -16.30
C LEU A 151 11.42 -6.39 -17.61
N PRO A 152 11.39 -7.50 -18.38
CA PRO A 152 11.91 -7.55 -19.75
C PRO A 152 11.26 -6.49 -20.66
N ALA A 153 11.91 -6.16 -21.78
CA ALA A 153 11.30 -5.31 -22.81
C ALA A 153 10.02 -5.94 -23.36
N ASP A 154 9.08 -5.11 -23.81
CA ASP A 154 7.83 -5.56 -24.38
C ASP A 154 7.96 -5.77 -25.90
N ASP A 155 8.52 -6.92 -26.29
CA ASP A 155 8.75 -7.29 -27.69
C ASP A 155 8.65 -8.80 -27.89
N GLN A 156 8.61 -9.23 -29.16
CA GLN A 156 8.46 -10.64 -29.54
C GLN A 156 9.80 -11.40 -29.64
N SER A 157 10.93 -10.78 -29.29
CA SER A 157 12.25 -11.41 -29.35
C SER A 157 12.46 -12.41 -28.21
N ALA A 158 13.48 -13.28 -28.34
CA ALA A 158 13.77 -14.28 -27.33
C ALA A 158 14.35 -13.67 -26.03
N PRO A 159 13.86 -14.08 -24.84
CA PRO A 159 14.43 -13.63 -23.57
C PRO A 159 15.87 -14.08 -23.40
N SER A 160 16.74 -13.14 -23.04
CA SER A 160 18.14 -13.41 -22.70
C SER A 160 18.26 -14.24 -21.41
N ARG A 161 19.40 -14.91 -21.22
CA ARG A 161 19.70 -15.64 -19.97
C ARG A 161 19.58 -14.73 -18.74
N MET A 162 20.03 -13.48 -18.87
CA MET A 162 19.98 -12.50 -17.79
C MET A 162 18.55 -12.12 -17.40
N GLU A 163 17.65 -11.94 -18.38
CA GLU A 163 16.23 -11.64 -18.10
C GLU A 163 15.53 -12.80 -17.38
N ARG A 164 15.88 -14.05 -17.74
CA ARG A 164 15.35 -15.25 -17.06
C ARG A 164 15.85 -15.32 -15.62
N ILE A 165 17.16 -15.13 -15.39
CA ILE A 165 17.75 -15.06 -14.03
C ILE A 165 17.09 -13.96 -13.21
N ARG A 166 16.86 -12.78 -13.81
CA ARG A 166 16.19 -11.67 -13.13
C ARG A 166 14.78 -12.07 -12.67
N CYS A 167 13.99 -12.74 -13.51
CA CYS A 167 12.66 -13.23 -13.12
C CYS A 167 12.73 -14.13 -11.87
N TYR A 168 13.70 -15.04 -11.79
CA TYR A 168 13.89 -15.86 -10.59
C TYR A 168 14.22 -15.01 -9.37
N LEU A 169 15.18 -14.09 -9.47
CA LEU A 169 15.68 -13.32 -8.34
C LEU A 169 14.75 -12.20 -7.87
N THR A 170 13.92 -11.64 -8.75
CA THR A 170 13.08 -10.48 -8.43
C THR A 170 11.59 -10.80 -8.35
N VAL A 171 11.16 -11.99 -8.77
CA VAL A 171 9.75 -12.41 -8.71
C VAL A 171 9.60 -13.70 -7.91
N LEU A 172 10.19 -14.80 -8.37
CA LEU A 172 9.92 -16.12 -7.78
C LEU A 172 10.56 -16.30 -6.40
N LEU A 173 11.83 -15.91 -6.23
CA LEU A 173 12.51 -16.02 -4.95
C LEU A 173 11.89 -15.10 -3.89
N PRO A 174 11.64 -13.80 -4.14
CA PRO A 174 10.96 -12.95 -3.16
C PRO A 174 9.55 -13.44 -2.84
N TRP A 175 8.79 -13.96 -3.83
CA TRP A 175 7.49 -14.57 -3.58
C TRP A 175 7.60 -15.73 -2.60
N PHE A 176 8.52 -16.67 -2.85
CA PHE A 176 8.74 -17.83 -1.99
C PHE A 176 9.14 -17.41 -0.57
N LEU A 177 10.11 -16.50 -0.43
CA LEU A 177 10.56 -16.04 0.88
C LEU A 177 9.47 -15.33 1.68
N ILE A 178 8.63 -14.51 1.01
CA ILE A 178 7.51 -13.85 1.69
C ILE A 178 6.45 -14.89 2.07
N TYR A 179 6.15 -15.86 1.20
CA TYR A 179 5.23 -16.96 1.51
C TYR A 179 5.68 -17.75 2.75
N GLU A 180 6.94 -18.18 2.80
CA GLU A 180 7.50 -18.88 3.96
C GLU A 180 7.47 -18.00 5.22
N ALA A 181 7.66 -16.69 5.10
CA ALA A 181 7.51 -15.77 6.22
C ALA A 181 6.07 -15.79 6.78
N PHE A 182 5.05 -15.92 5.93
CA PHE A 182 3.65 -16.08 6.37
C PHE A 182 3.38 -17.46 7.00
N VAL A 183 3.98 -18.52 6.47
CA VAL A 183 3.91 -19.85 7.08
C VAL A 183 4.46 -19.80 8.51
N VAL A 184 5.61 -19.14 8.72
CA VAL A 184 6.24 -18.94 10.03
C VAL A 184 5.46 -17.99 10.94
N LEU A 185 4.82 -16.96 10.38
CA LEU A 185 3.95 -16.04 11.13
C LEU A 185 2.80 -16.81 11.82
N GLY A 186 2.35 -17.90 11.21
CA GLY A 186 1.41 -18.84 11.80
C GLY A 186 -0.04 -18.36 11.82
N VAL A 187 -0.87 -19.12 12.53
CA VAL A 187 -2.33 -18.86 12.63
C VAL A 187 -2.57 -17.69 13.58
N PRO A 188 -3.26 -16.61 13.14
CA PRO A 188 -3.55 -15.47 14.00
C PRO A 188 -4.54 -15.85 15.11
N PRO A 189 -4.55 -15.13 16.25
CA PRO A 189 -5.39 -15.47 17.41
C PRO A 189 -6.89 -15.36 17.14
N ASP A 190 -7.31 -14.59 16.14
CA ASP A 190 -8.70 -14.39 15.76
C ASP A 190 -9.11 -15.17 14.49
N ALA A 191 -8.32 -16.20 14.12
CA ALA A 191 -8.54 -17.02 12.95
C ALA A 191 -9.93 -17.69 12.92
N LYS A 192 -10.53 -17.73 11.73
CA LYS A 192 -11.81 -18.36 11.44
C LYS A 192 -11.64 -19.40 10.35
N ILE A 193 -12.15 -20.60 10.60
CA ILE A 193 -12.11 -21.69 9.63
C ILE A 193 -13.03 -21.35 8.46
N ALA A 194 -12.47 -21.36 7.26
CA ALA A 194 -13.12 -20.93 6.02
C ALA A 194 -13.98 -22.05 5.37
N CYS A 195 -13.86 -23.29 5.84
CA CYS A 195 -14.46 -24.50 5.29
C CYS A 195 -15.98 -24.59 5.55
N PHE A 196 -16.78 -24.84 4.51
CA PHE A 196 -18.21 -25.07 4.65
C PHE A 196 -18.54 -26.45 5.25
N PRO A 197 -19.68 -26.61 5.96
CA PRO A 197 -20.08 -27.90 6.55
C PRO A 197 -20.24 -29.05 5.55
N LEU A 198 -20.48 -28.77 4.27
CA LEU A 198 -20.55 -29.80 3.22
C LEU A 198 -19.15 -30.31 2.82
N GLU A 199 -18.15 -29.44 2.84
CA GLU A 199 -16.78 -29.77 2.42
C GLU A 199 -16.09 -30.72 3.39
N SER A 200 -16.45 -30.68 4.68
CA SER A 200 -15.93 -31.61 5.69
C SER A 200 -16.30 -33.07 5.42
N ARG A 201 -17.31 -33.32 4.56
CA ARG A 201 -17.74 -34.65 4.15
C ARG A 201 -17.09 -35.14 2.85
N LEU A 202 -16.35 -34.28 2.14
CA LEU A 202 -15.70 -34.65 0.90
C LEU A 202 -14.46 -35.53 1.19
N PRO A 203 -14.32 -36.68 0.51
CA PRO A 203 -13.15 -37.53 0.68
C PRO A 203 -11.89 -36.80 0.18
N VAL A 204 -10.79 -36.96 0.92
CA VAL A 204 -9.47 -36.57 0.43
C VAL A 204 -9.02 -37.60 -0.61
N LEU A 205 -8.53 -37.12 -1.76
CA LEU A 205 -8.07 -37.93 -2.88
C LEU A 205 -6.55 -37.77 -3.05
N PRO A 206 -5.71 -38.62 -2.41
CA PRO A 206 -4.25 -38.45 -2.42
C PRO A 206 -3.63 -38.44 -3.81
N TRP A 207 -4.21 -39.14 -4.79
CA TRP A 207 -3.69 -39.15 -6.15
C TRP A 207 -3.72 -37.77 -6.84
N THR A 208 -4.62 -36.88 -6.39
CA THR A 208 -4.70 -35.51 -6.92
C THR A 208 -3.53 -34.63 -6.45
N GLN A 209 -2.70 -35.10 -5.51
CA GLN A 209 -1.47 -34.43 -5.10
C GLN A 209 -0.52 -34.19 -6.28
N ILE A 210 -0.46 -35.09 -7.25
CA ILE A 210 0.37 -34.93 -8.45
C ILE A 210 -0.03 -33.66 -9.22
N LEU A 211 -1.34 -33.41 -9.35
CA LEU A 211 -1.85 -32.20 -9.99
C LEU A 211 -1.57 -30.97 -9.14
N TYR A 212 -1.77 -31.07 -7.83
CA TYR A 212 -1.50 -29.99 -6.87
C TYR A 212 -0.04 -29.53 -6.93
N ASP A 213 0.91 -30.46 -6.84
CA ASP A 213 2.34 -30.15 -6.84
C ASP A 213 2.89 -29.77 -8.20
N SER A 214 2.20 -30.16 -9.28
CA SER A 214 2.63 -29.79 -10.63
C SER A 214 2.73 -28.28 -10.83
N VAL A 215 1.99 -27.47 -10.05
CA VAL A 215 2.09 -26.01 -10.12
C VAL A 215 3.49 -25.50 -9.77
N TYR A 216 4.14 -26.05 -8.74
CA TYR A 216 5.48 -25.63 -8.33
C TYR A 216 6.49 -25.88 -9.45
N VAL A 217 6.42 -27.08 -10.05
CA VAL A 217 7.31 -27.48 -11.14
C VAL A 217 7.06 -26.62 -12.38
N VAL A 218 5.80 -26.49 -12.81
CA VAL A 218 5.46 -25.72 -14.02
C VAL A 218 5.86 -24.26 -13.86
N VAL A 219 5.50 -23.61 -12.74
CA VAL A 219 5.83 -22.20 -12.47
C VAL A 219 7.34 -21.98 -12.47
N LEU A 220 8.11 -22.89 -11.86
CA LEU A 220 9.57 -22.82 -11.86
C LEU A 220 10.15 -22.97 -13.28
N LEU A 221 9.52 -23.76 -14.15
CA LEU A 221 9.98 -23.96 -15.53
C LEU A 221 9.51 -22.89 -16.51
N VAL A 222 8.44 -22.13 -16.21
CA VAL A 222 7.90 -21.10 -17.12
C VAL A 222 8.99 -20.14 -17.61
N PRO A 223 9.85 -19.53 -16.76
CA PRO A 223 10.91 -18.65 -17.23
C PRO A 223 11.95 -19.30 -18.13
N LEU A 224 12.02 -20.64 -18.24
CA LEU A 224 12.88 -21.36 -19.17
C LEU A 224 12.16 -21.74 -20.47
N ILE A 225 10.85 -21.98 -20.40
CA ILE A 225 10.04 -22.44 -21.54
C ILE A 225 9.57 -21.28 -22.42
N VAL A 226 9.25 -20.12 -21.83
CA VAL A 226 8.72 -18.96 -22.58
C VAL A 226 9.68 -18.54 -23.69
N ARG A 227 9.09 -18.28 -24.87
CA ARG A 227 9.83 -18.01 -26.11
C ARG A 227 10.02 -16.53 -26.39
N THR A 228 9.17 -15.67 -25.85
CA THR A 228 9.19 -14.22 -26.12
C THR A 228 9.43 -13.41 -24.85
N ARG A 229 10.06 -12.24 -24.97
CA ARG A 229 10.21 -11.28 -23.86
C ARG A 229 8.87 -10.77 -23.38
N HIS A 230 7.91 -10.59 -24.29
CA HIS A 230 6.52 -10.26 -23.97
C HIS A 230 5.91 -11.25 -22.96
N ASP A 231 6.01 -12.56 -23.21
CA ASP A 231 5.42 -13.58 -22.33
C ASP A 231 6.13 -13.63 -20.97
N LEU A 232 7.47 -13.51 -20.95
CA LEU A 232 8.23 -13.43 -19.70
C LEU A 232 7.85 -12.17 -18.92
N ARG A 233 7.68 -11.04 -19.60
CA ARG A 233 7.24 -9.76 -19.01
C ARG A 233 5.85 -9.90 -18.39
N LEU A 234 4.89 -10.51 -19.09
CA LEU A 234 3.54 -10.74 -18.57
C LEU A 234 3.57 -11.68 -17.36
N PHE A 235 4.36 -12.76 -17.41
CA PHE A 235 4.52 -13.68 -16.29
C PHE A 235 5.09 -12.95 -15.06
N SER A 236 6.20 -12.22 -15.23
CA SER A 236 6.84 -11.46 -14.15
C SER A 236 5.94 -10.37 -13.58
N SER A 237 5.27 -9.58 -14.44
CA SER A 237 4.40 -8.48 -13.98
C SER A 237 3.17 -9.01 -13.26
N ARG A 238 2.54 -10.08 -13.76
CA ARG A 238 1.39 -10.73 -13.12
C ARG A 238 1.77 -11.38 -11.80
N GLY A 239 2.94 -12.01 -11.70
CA GLY A 239 3.46 -12.55 -10.44
C GLY A 239 3.64 -11.47 -9.38
N LEU A 240 4.24 -10.33 -9.74
CA LEU A 240 4.39 -9.18 -8.83
C LEU A 240 3.05 -8.55 -8.43
N LEU A 241 2.10 -8.42 -9.37
CA LEU A 241 0.75 -7.95 -9.07
C LEU A 241 0.02 -8.92 -8.12
N ALA A 242 0.16 -10.22 -8.34
CA ALA A 242 -0.39 -11.24 -7.45
C ALA A 242 0.19 -11.11 -6.04
N MET A 243 1.50 -10.94 -5.88
CA MET A 243 2.13 -10.68 -4.58
C MET A 243 1.53 -9.47 -3.87
N MET A 244 1.40 -8.35 -4.58
CA MET A 244 0.85 -7.11 -4.03
C MET A 244 -0.63 -7.22 -3.65
N MET A 245 -1.36 -8.22 -4.16
CA MET A 245 -2.75 -8.48 -3.81
C MET A 245 -2.89 -9.54 -2.72
N VAL A 246 -2.26 -10.71 -2.88
CA VAL A 246 -2.44 -11.90 -2.04
C VAL A 246 -1.89 -11.70 -0.63
N PHE A 247 -0.67 -11.18 -0.47
CA PHE A 247 -0.06 -11.04 0.86
C PHE A 247 -0.81 -10.07 1.79
N PRO A 248 -1.33 -8.92 1.31
CA PRO A 248 -2.25 -8.11 2.11
C PRO A 248 -3.51 -8.85 2.55
N PHE A 249 -4.04 -9.80 1.75
CA PHE A 249 -5.17 -10.63 2.17
C PHE A 249 -4.79 -11.61 3.28
N TYR A 250 -3.63 -12.27 3.21
CA TYR A 250 -3.12 -13.13 4.29
C TYR A 250 -3.01 -12.37 5.63
N LEU A 251 -2.63 -11.09 5.59
CA LEU A 251 -2.62 -10.26 6.80
C LEU A 251 -4.02 -9.84 7.22
N ALA A 252 -4.82 -9.28 6.30
CA ALA A 252 -6.03 -8.54 6.63
C ALA A 252 -7.25 -9.44 6.92
N VAL A 253 -7.30 -10.63 6.31
CA VAL A 253 -8.46 -11.52 6.40
C VAL A 253 -8.09 -12.75 7.24
N PRO A 254 -8.69 -12.92 8.43
CA PRO A 254 -8.35 -14.02 9.35
C PRO A 254 -9.00 -15.35 8.94
N LEU A 255 -8.99 -15.69 7.65
CA LEU A 255 -9.54 -16.96 7.16
C LEU A 255 -8.42 -18.00 7.05
N ILE A 256 -8.65 -19.17 7.62
CA ILE A 256 -7.72 -20.30 7.60
C ILE A 256 -8.38 -21.54 7.00
N ALA A 257 -7.56 -22.41 6.42
CA ALA A 257 -7.99 -23.70 5.89
C ALA A 257 -7.16 -24.85 6.50
N PRO A 258 -7.54 -25.36 7.68
CA PRO A 258 -6.90 -26.54 8.24
C PRO A 258 -7.07 -27.74 7.28
N PRO A 259 -5.99 -28.50 6.99
CA PRO A 259 -6.09 -29.65 6.11
C PRO A 259 -7.11 -30.67 6.61
N ARG A 260 -7.98 -31.17 5.71
CA ARG A 260 -9.02 -32.14 6.09
C ARG A 260 -8.39 -33.48 6.49
N PRO A 261 -8.88 -34.13 7.57
CA PRO A 261 -8.31 -35.38 8.04
C PRO A 261 -8.54 -36.51 7.03
N PHE A 262 -7.55 -37.39 6.86
CA PHE A 262 -7.67 -38.62 6.07
C PHE A 262 -6.68 -39.66 6.58
N ALA A 263 -6.94 -40.94 6.27
CA ALA A 263 -5.99 -42.02 6.52
C ALA A 263 -5.02 -42.12 5.33
N ALA A 264 -3.73 -41.85 5.57
CA ALA A 264 -2.73 -42.05 4.55
C ALA A 264 -2.63 -43.53 4.18
N SER A 265 -2.68 -43.79 2.88
CA SER A 265 -2.48 -45.12 2.31
C SER A 265 -1.70 -44.98 1.00
N GLY A 266 -0.68 -45.84 0.85
CA GLY A 266 0.22 -45.81 -0.31
C GLY A 266 1.14 -44.58 -0.38
N LEU A 267 2.01 -44.58 -1.39
CA LEU A 267 3.05 -43.56 -1.59
C LEU A 267 2.49 -42.12 -1.65
N LEU A 268 1.39 -41.91 -2.37
CA LEU A 268 0.81 -40.57 -2.58
C LEU A 268 0.11 -40.04 -1.32
N GLY A 269 -0.40 -40.92 -0.45
CA GLY A 269 -0.93 -40.55 0.85
C GLY A 269 0.16 -40.05 1.79
N GLU A 270 1.29 -40.76 1.85
CA GLU A 270 2.45 -40.33 2.64
C GLU A 270 3.08 -39.03 2.10
N TRP A 271 3.15 -38.88 0.77
CA TRP A 271 3.59 -37.62 0.15
C TRP A 271 2.71 -36.44 0.58
N LEU A 272 1.38 -36.58 0.49
CA LEU A 272 0.45 -35.53 0.91
C LEU A 272 0.60 -35.19 2.40
N ASN A 273 0.86 -36.17 3.27
CA ASN A 273 1.15 -35.91 4.69
C ASN A 273 2.46 -35.15 4.90
N LEU A 274 3.50 -35.46 4.12
CA LEU A 274 4.77 -34.73 4.18
C LEU A 274 4.60 -33.26 3.76
N ASP A 275 3.85 -33.00 2.70
CA ASP A 275 3.53 -31.64 2.24
C ASP A 275 2.77 -30.86 3.33
N ARG A 276 1.73 -31.47 3.90
CA ARG A 276 0.96 -30.92 5.05
C ARG A 276 1.81 -30.61 6.27
N GLY A 277 2.88 -31.36 6.50
CA GLY A 277 3.78 -31.14 7.64
C GLY A 277 4.65 -29.88 7.51
N HIS A 278 4.81 -29.35 6.29
CA HIS A 278 5.63 -28.17 6.01
C HIS A 278 4.80 -26.94 5.64
N ASP A 279 3.49 -27.06 5.50
CA ASP A 279 2.59 -25.95 5.14
C ASP A 279 1.77 -25.45 6.35
N SER A 280 1.19 -24.26 6.23
CA SER A 280 0.38 -23.63 7.26
C SER A 280 -1.03 -23.33 6.77
N ALA A 281 -2.02 -23.64 7.63
CA ALA A 281 -3.42 -23.28 7.40
C ALA A 281 -3.66 -21.76 7.28
N ALA A 282 -2.71 -20.93 7.74
CA ALA A 282 -2.81 -19.47 7.78
C ALA A 282 -2.59 -18.79 6.42
N ALA A 283 -1.80 -19.39 5.54
CA ALA A 283 -1.45 -18.84 4.23
C ALA A 283 -2.34 -19.40 3.10
N ALA A 284 -3.62 -19.68 3.42
CA ALA A 284 -4.54 -20.35 2.50
C ALA A 284 -5.42 -19.38 1.68
N PHE A 285 -5.93 -18.30 2.28
CA PHE A 285 -6.93 -17.42 1.65
C PHE A 285 -6.31 -16.12 1.09
N PRO A 286 -6.29 -15.87 -0.23
CA PRO A 286 -6.72 -16.73 -1.34
C PRO A 286 -5.66 -17.77 -1.74
N SER A 287 -6.11 -18.84 -2.42
CA SER A 287 -5.23 -19.94 -2.84
C SER A 287 -4.24 -19.49 -3.91
N TYR A 288 -2.95 -19.52 -3.60
CA TYR A 288 -1.90 -19.12 -4.54
C TYR A 288 -1.68 -20.17 -5.64
N HIS A 289 -1.90 -21.47 -5.36
CA HIS A 289 -1.80 -22.54 -6.37
C HIS A 289 -2.68 -22.23 -7.56
N VAL A 290 -3.91 -21.79 -7.29
CA VAL A 290 -4.86 -21.33 -8.31
C VAL A 290 -4.29 -20.13 -9.06
N VAL A 291 -3.85 -19.09 -8.34
CA VAL A 291 -3.35 -17.86 -8.96
C VAL A 291 -2.16 -18.14 -9.89
N TRP A 292 -1.16 -18.87 -9.40
CA TRP A 292 0.04 -19.20 -10.15
C TRP A 292 -0.23 -20.17 -11.31
N ALA A 293 -1.13 -21.14 -11.15
CA ALA A 293 -1.52 -22.03 -12.25
C ALA A 293 -2.12 -21.25 -13.42
N PHE A 294 -3.01 -20.29 -13.15
CA PHE A 294 -3.59 -19.46 -14.20
C PHE A 294 -2.58 -18.47 -14.82
N ILE A 295 -1.66 -17.90 -14.02
CA ILE A 295 -0.57 -17.06 -14.55
C ILE A 295 0.34 -17.86 -15.48
N ALA A 296 0.77 -19.06 -15.05
CA ALA A 296 1.61 -19.96 -15.84
C ALA A 296 0.88 -20.42 -17.12
N ALA A 297 -0.39 -20.78 -17.00
CA ALA A 297 -1.19 -21.23 -18.14
C ALA A 297 -1.30 -20.15 -19.24
N GLU A 298 -1.52 -18.89 -18.86
CA GLU A 298 -1.56 -17.80 -19.85
C GLU A 298 -0.19 -17.49 -20.46
N ALA A 299 0.91 -17.69 -19.72
CA ALA A 299 2.26 -17.48 -20.24
C ALA A 299 2.71 -18.56 -21.23
N LEU A 300 2.21 -19.80 -21.10
CA LEU A 300 2.60 -20.95 -21.93
C LEU A 300 1.69 -21.18 -23.16
N ALA A 301 0.60 -20.42 -23.29
CA ALA A 301 -0.49 -20.71 -24.22
C ALA A 301 -0.49 -19.85 -25.50
N HIS A 302 0.27 -20.26 -26.53
CA HIS A 302 0.40 -19.50 -27.78
C HIS A 302 -0.64 -19.89 -28.84
N THR A 303 -1.03 -21.17 -28.92
CA THR A 303 -2.02 -21.68 -29.88
C THR A 303 -3.37 -21.98 -29.21
N SER A 304 -4.45 -22.08 -29.99
CA SER A 304 -5.79 -22.42 -29.45
C SER A 304 -5.84 -23.80 -28.76
N TRP A 305 -5.02 -24.76 -29.20
CA TRP A 305 -4.87 -26.04 -28.51
C TRP A 305 -4.13 -25.89 -27.18
N GLN A 306 -2.98 -25.20 -27.16
CA GLN A 306 -2.23 -24.95 -25.92
C GLN A 306 -3.06 -24.16 -24.90
N LYS A 307 -3.86 -23.18 -25.34
CA LYS A 307 -4.80 -22.46 -24.47
C LYS A 307 -5.79 -23.39 -23.80
N ARG A 308 -6.37 -24.34 -24.53
CA ARG A 308 -7.27 -25.34 -23.95
C ARG A 308 -6.51 -26.23 -22.97
N LEU A 309 -5.38 -26.79 -23.38
CA LEU A 309 -4.55 -27.68 -22.55
C LEU A 309 -4.16 -27.04 -21.21
N TRP A 310 -3.53 -25.86 -21.24
CA TRP A 310 -3.01 -25.22 -20.03
C TRP A 310 -4.11 -24.65 -19.14
N ARG A 311 -5.24 -24.20 -19.71
CA ARG A 311 -6.39 -23.80 -18.89
C ARG A 311 -7.08 -24.99 -18.24
N THR A 312 -7.20 -26.11 -18.96
CA THR A 312 -7.69 -27.36 -18.37
C THR A 312 -6.77 -27.81 -17.23
N TRP A 313 -5.45 -27.76 -17.43
CA TRP A 313 -4.49 -28.01 -16.35
C TRP A 313 -4.69 -27.08 -15.15
N ALA A 314 -4.81 -25.76 -15.34
CA ALA A 314 -5.03 -24.82 -14.24
C ALA A 314 -6.36 -25.06 -13.49
N VAL A 315 -7.42 -25.46 -14.21
CA VAL A 315 -8.69 -25.87 -13.59
C VAL A 315 -8.53 -27.15 -12.78
N LEU A 316 -7.76 -28.13 -13.29
CA LEU A 316 -7.47 -29.36 -12.57
C LEU A 316 -6.62 -29.10 -11.31
N VAL A 317 -5.65 -28.18 -11.36
CA VAL A 317 -4.91 -27.72 -10.16
C VAL A 317 -5.86 -27.05 -9.16
N SER A 318 -6.81 -26.25 -9.64
CA SER A 318 -7.78 -25.59 -8.76
C SER A 318 -8.71 -26.60 -8.07
N ALA A 319 -9.16 -27.62 -8.81
CA ALA A 319 -9.93 -28.72 -8.25
C ALA A 319 -9.08 -29.55 -7.27
N SER A 320 -7.80 -29.77 -7.58
CA SER A 320 -6.91 -30.55 -6.71
C SER A 320 -6.67 -29.86 -5.37
N CYS A 321 -6.66 -28.53 -5.29
CA CYS A 321 -6.57 -27.80 -4.02
C CYS A 321 -7.69 -28.20 -3.04
N VAL A 322 -8.91 -28.40 -3.55
CA VAL A 322 -10.03 -28.90 -2.75
C VAL A 322 -9.88 -30.39 -2.52
N THR A 323 -9.61 -31.21 -3.53
CA THR A 323 -9.62 -32.68 -3.35
C THR A 323 -8.45 -33.25 -2.56
N THR A 324 -7.30 -32.58 -2.51
CA THR A 324 -6.21 -32.90 -1.57
C THR A 324 -6.57 -32.52 -0.13
N GLY A 325 -7.64 -31.75 0.07
CA GLY A 325 -8.10 -31.27 1.36
C GLY A 325 -7.23 -30.18 1.96
N MET A 326 -6.35 -29.55 1.16
CA MET A 326 -5.44 -28.48 1.60
C MET A 326 -6.12 -27.11 1.67
N HIS A 327 -7.09 -26.85 0.79
CA HIS A 327 -7.81 -25.58 0.72
C HIS A 327 -9.32 -25.79 0.93
N ALA A 328 -9.97 -24.78 1.49
CA ALA A 328 -11.42 -24.65 1.41
C ALA A 328 -11.84 -24.09 0.04
N LEU A 329 -13.08 -24.33 -0.35
CA LEU A 329 -13.65 -23.88 -1.61
C LEU A 329 -13.60 -22.35 -1.75
N VAL A 330 -13.79 -21.63 -0.64
CA VAL A 330 -13.73 -20.17 -0.62
C VAL A 330 -12.33 -19.64 -0.96
N ASP A 331 -11.27 -20.34 -0.57
CA ASP A 331 -9.87 -19.99 -0.90
C ASP A 331 -9.62 -20.13 -2.40
N VAL A 332 -10.15 -21.20 -2.99
CA VAL A 332 -10.05 -21.48 -4.43
C VAL A 332 -10.86 -20.46 -5.24
N ILE A 333 -12.08 -20.14 -4.82
CA ILE A 333 -12.90 -19.09 -5.46
C ILE A 333 -12.18 -17.74 -5.39
N ALA A 334 -11.64 -17.37 -4.23
CA ALA A 334 -10.88 -16.14 -4.08
C ALA A 334 -9.61 -16.14 -4.94
N GLY A 335 -8.90 -17.27 -5.03
CA GLY A 335 -7.77 -17.46 -5.95
C GLY A 335 -8.15 -17.25 -7.41
N LEU A 336 -9.30 -17.79 -7.85
CA LEU A 336 -9.83 -17.59 -9.21
C LEU A 336 -10.17 -16.11 -9.47
N LEU A 337 -10.75 -15.41 -8.49
CA LEU A 337 -11.05 -13.98 -8.59
C LEU A 337 -9.77 -13.14 -8.69
N VAL A 338 -8.75 -13.45 -7.87
CA VAL A 338 -7.44 -12.77 -7.95
C VAL A 338 -6.78 -13.04 -9.29
N ALA A 339 -6.73 -14.30 -9.75
CA ALA A 339 -6.19 -14.65 -11.06
C ALA A 339 -6.91 -13.88 -12.19
N ALA A 340 -8.24 -13.81 -12.14
CA ALA A 340 -9.06 -13.09 -13.10
C ALA A 340 -8.74 -11.59 -13.14
N VAL A 341 -8.50 -10.95 -11.99
CA VAL A 341 -8.11 -9.55 -11.88
C VAL A 341 -6.69 -9.33 -12.40
N VAL A 342 -5.73 -10.12 -11.95
CA VAL A 342 -4.31 -10.01 -12.31
C VAL A 342 -4.10 -10.19 -13.82
N ILE A 343 -4.73 -11.21 -14.43
CA ILE A 343 -4.63 -11.46 -15.87
C ILE A 343 -5.22 -10.31 -16.70
N ARG A 344 -6.23 -9.62 -16.16
CA ARG A 344 -6.95 -8.52 -16.82
C ARG A 344 -6.58 -7.14 -16.26
N MET A 345 -5.42 -7.01 -15.60
CA MET A 345 -5.05 -5.79 -14.89
C MET A 345 -5.08 -4.54 -15.79
N ASP A 346 -4.70 -4.63 -17.06
CA ASP A 346 -4.76 -3.49 -17.99
C ASP A 346 -6.19 -2.97 -18.19
N ARG A 347 -7.18 -3.88 -18.22
CA ARG A 347 -8.61 -3.52 -18.31
C ARG A 347 -9.10 -2.94 -16.99
N VAL A 348 -8.68 -3.50 -15.86
CA VAL A 348 -9.02 -3.01 -14.52
C VAL A 348 -8.47 -1.59 -14.34
N TRP A 349 -7.20 -1.37 -14.68
CA TRP A 349 -6.57 -0.06 -14.66
C TRP A 349 -7.28 0.94 -15.57
N SER A 350 -7.56 0.54 -16.81
CA SER A 350 -8.29 1.39 -17.77
C SER A 350 -9.68 1.75 -17.25
N PHE A 351 -10.39 0.80 -16.64
CA PHE A 351 -11.68 1.04 -16.00
C PHE A 351 -11.57 2.04 -14.84
N LEU A 352 -10.63 1.84 -13.90
CA LEU A 352 -10.42 2.75 -12.77
C LEU A 352 -10.04 4.17 -13.23
N ARG A 353 -9.19 4.28 -14.25
CA ARG A 353 -8.78 5.54 -14.88
C ARG A 353 -9.96 6.24 -15.54
N ASN A 354 -10.71 5.53 -16.39
CA ASN A 354 -11.89 6.07 -17.08
C ASN A 354 -13.02 6.45 -16.11
N PHE A 355 -13.22 5.66 -15.05
CA PHE A 355 -14.16 5.99 -13.99
C PHE A 355 -13.74 7.25 -13.25
N SER A 356 -12.45 7.38 -12.90
CA SER A 356 -11.90 8.58 -12.27
C SER A 356 -12.06 9.82 -13.16
N GLU A 357 -11.86 9.68 -14.47
CA GLU A 357 -12.11 10.75 -15.45
C GLU A 357 -13.59 11.11 -15.53
N THR A 358 -14.48 10.13 -15.48
CA THR A 358 -15.93 10.35 -15.45
C THR A 358 -16.33 11.12 -14.19
N VAL A 359 -15.83 10.73 -13.02
CA VAL A 359 -16.05 11.44 -11.75
C VAL A 359 -15.46 12.85 -11.83
N ALA A 360 -14.26 13.01 -12.37
CA ALA A 360 -13.61 14.31 -12.53
C ALA A 360 -14.42 15.30 -13.39
N ASN A 361 -15.21 14.79 -14.34
CA ASN A 361 -16.06 15.57 -15.23
C ASN A 361 -17.55 15.53 -14.84
N SER A 362 -17.88 15.02 -13.65
CA SER A 362 -19.27 14.84 -13.19
C SER A 362 -19.84 16.05 -12.45
N TRP A 363 -19.15 17.19 -12.42
CA TRP A 363 -19.58 18.36 -11.66
C TRP A 363 -21.00 18.77 -12.07
N LYS A 364 -21.91 18.87 -11.09
CA LYS A 364 -23.31 19.28 -11.29
C LYS A 364 -23.76 20.17 -10.13
N GLU A 365 -24.57 21.17 -10.46
CA GLU A 365 -25.27 22.02 -9.49
C GLU A 365 -26.78 21.93 -9.69
N TRP A 366 -27.53 22.01 -8.58
CA TRP A 366 -28.98 22.16 -8.56
C TRP A 366 -29.33 23.43 -7.80
N ARG A 367 -30.30 24.19 -8.30
CA ARG A 367 -30.79 25.42 -7.67
C ARG A 367 -32.10 25.13 -6.96
N LEU A 368 -32.16 25.46 -5.67
CA LEU A 368 -33.35 25.34 -4.82
C LEU A 368 -33.58 26.71 -4.17
N GLY A 369 -34.35 27.57 -4.84
CA GLY A 369 -34.52 28.97 -4.45
C GLY A 369 -33.17 29.70 -4.40
N PRO A 370 -32.84 30.41 -3.29
CA PRO A 370 -31.57 31.14 -3.16
C PRO A 370 -30.37 30.20 -2.92
N SER A 371 -30.62 28.92 -2.64
CA SER A 371 -29.58 27.93 -2.36
C SER A 371 -29.17 27.18 -3.62
N ARG A 372 -27.91 26.78 -3.65
CA ARG A 372 -27.34 25.92 -4.67
C ARG A 372 -26.70 24.71 -4.01
N VAL A 373 -27.07 23.53 -4.50
CA VAL A 373 -26.52 22.24 -4.07
C VAL A 373 -25.55 21.74 -5.12
N ILE A 374 -24.34 21.35 -4.73
CA ILE A 374 -23.27 20.86 -5.59
C ILE A 374 -22.98 19.40 -5.25
N ASN A 375 -22.95 18.55 -6.27
CA ASN A 375 -22.85 17.09 -6.08
C ASN A 375 -21.63 16.62 -5.28
N HIS A 376 -20.50 17.32 -5.38
CA HIS A 376 -19.27 16.90 -4.71
C HIS A 376 -19.34 16.95 -3.17
N GLY A 377 -20.29 17.68 -2.60
CA GLY A 377 -20.50 17.71 -1.14
C GLY A 377 -20.98 16.37 -0.59
N ALA A 378 -21.66 15.56 -1.41
CA ALA A 378 -22.12 14.23 -1.01
C ALA A 378 -20.96 13.29 -0.66
N TYR A 379 -19.83 13.39 -1.38
CA TYR A 379 -18.62 12.61 -1.05
C TYR A 379 -18.02 13.02 0.30
N ALA A 380 -18.01 14.31 0.64
CA ALA A 380 -17.55 14.75 1.95
C ALA A 380 -18.49 14.27 3.06
N GLY A 381 -19.81 14.32 2.83
CA GLY A 381 -20.81 13.76 3.73
C GLY A 381 -20.62 12.26 3.96
N ALA A 382 -20.42 11.48 2.89
CA ALA A 382 -20.17 10.05 2.97
C ALA A 382 -18.86 9.72 3.71
N GLY A 383 -17.80 10.49 3.46
CA GLY A 383 -16.52 10.34 4.16
C GLY A 383 -16.66 10.59 5.67
N VAL A 384 -17.34 11.67 6.06
CA VAL A 384 -17.60 11.97 7.48
C VAL A 384 -18.54 10.94 8.11
N PHE A 385 -19.59 10.51 7.40
CA PHE A 385 -20.48 9.45 7.87
C PHE A 385 -19.69 8.17 8.21
N ILE A 386 -18.93 7.64 7.27
CA ILE A 386 -18.15 6.41 7.48
C ILE A 386 -17.10 6.63 8.58
N GLY A 387 -16.41 7.77 8.57
CA GLY A 387 -15.39 8.08 9.57
C GLY A 387 -15.94 8.15 10.99
N ILE A 388 -17.03 8.88 11.20
CA ILE A 388 -17.68 9.01 12.51
C ILE A 388 -18.28 7.68 12.95
N TRP A 389 -18.87 6.91 12.03
CA TRP A 389 -19.40 5.59 12.35
C TRP A 389 -18.30 4.65 12.85
N ILE A 390 -17.14 4.64 12.19
CA ILE A 390 -15.96 3.88 12.64
C ILE A 390 -15.52 4.38 14.02
N ILE A 391 -15.28 5.69 14.18
CA ILE A 391 -14.78 6.24 15.45
C ILE A 391 -15.71 5.88 16.63
N ASP A 392 -17.01 6.08 16.48
CA ASP A 392 -17.99 5.81 17.53
C ASP A 392 -18.09 4.30 17.84
N THR A 393 -18.03 3.44 16.82
CA THR A 393 -17.99 1.98 16.97
C THR A 393 -16.74 1.51 17.74
N LEU A 394 -15.58 2.11 17.46
CA LEU A 394 -14.32 1.76 18.11
C LEU A 394 -14.20 2.30 19.54
N LEU A 395 -14.78 3.46 19.82
CA LEU A 395 -14.82 4.02 21.17
C LEU A 395 -15.82 3.29 22.08
N GLY A 396 -16.89 2.75 21.50
CA GLY A 396 -17.94 2.04 22.21
C GLY A 396 -19.00 2.95 22.82
N PRO A 397 -20.04 2.37 23.45
CA PRO A 397 -21.20 3.10 23.93
C PRO A 397 -20.84 4.15 25.01
N GLY A 398 -21.60 5.24 25.05
CA GLY A 398 -21.44 6.32 26.04
C GLY A 398 -20.38 7.37 25.73
N LYS A 399 -19.64 7.24 24.61
CA LYS A 399 -18.54 8.15 24.24
C LYS A 399 -18.82 9.03 23.01
N SER A 400 -20.07 9.09 22.53
CA SER A 400 -20.43 9.80 21.30
C SER A 400 -20.17 11.31 21.33
N ALA A 401 -19.98 11.91 22.51
CA ALA A 401 -19.53 13.30 22.63
C ALA A 401 -18.17 13.55 21.94
N ILE A 402 -17.27 12.55 21.94
CA ILE A 402 -15.94 12.65 21.33
C ILE A 402 -16.00 12.77 19.79
N PRO A 403 -16.64 11.84 19.04
CA PRO A 403 -16.77 11.98 17.58
C PRO A 403 -17.55 13.24 17.18
N ILE A 404 -18.56 13.63 17.94
CA ILE A 404 -19.29 14.89 17.70
C ILE A 404 -18.35 16.09 17.85
N ALA A 405 -17.54 16.14 18.91
CA ALA A 405 -16.56 17.21 19.13
C ALA A 405 -15.48 17.22 18.05
N ILE A 406 -15.01 16.05 17.59
CA ILE A 406 -14.08 15.91 16.46
C ILE A 406 -14.66 16.56 15.19
N PHE A 407 -15.92 16.27 14.88
CA PHE A 407 -16.60 16.81 13.71
C PHE A 407 -16.83 18.33 13.82
N LEU A 408 -17.41 18.78 14.93
CA LEU A 408 -17.71 20.20 15.14
C LEU A 408 -16.42 21.03 15.20
N GLY A 409 -15.41 20.54 15.93
CA GLY A 409 -14.10 21.16 16.00
C GLY A 409 -13.42 21.24 14.63
N GLY A 410 -13.49 20.17 13.83
CA GLY A 410 -12.99 20.17 12.47
C GLY A 410 -13.70 21.20 11.58
N CYS A 411 -15.02 21.30 11.65
CA CYS A 411 -15.80 22.28 10.88
C CYS A 411 -15.46 23.72 11.29
N VAL A 412 -15.48 24.01 12.59
CA VAL A 412 -15.20 25.35 13.13
C VAL A 412 -13.75 25.75 12.85
N GLY A 413 -12.80 24.85 13.13
CA GLY A 413 -11.39 25.09 12.87
C GLY A 413 -11.10 25.35 11.39
N ALA A 414 -11.72 24.56 10.49
CA ALA A 414 -11.58 24.77 9.06
C ALA A 414 -12.13 26.13 8.62
N ALA A 415 -13.30 26.52 9.13
CA ALA A 415 -13.91 27.82 8.84
C ALA A 415 -13.04 28.98 9.34
N LEU A 416 -12.56 28.91 10.59
CA LEU A 416 -11.73 29.96 11.21
C LEU A 416 -10.41 30.13 10.45
N TRP A 417 -9.73 29.04 10.13
CA TRP A 417 -8.47 29.10 9.38
C TRP A 417 -8.65 29.74 8.01
N ALA A 418 -9.70 29.35 7.29
CA ALA A 418 -9.95 29.89 5.96
C ALA A 418 -10.19 31.40 5.98
N GLN A 419 -10.89 31.92 7.00
CA GLN A 419 -11.21 33.34 7.09
C GLN A 419 -10.09 34.19 7.69
N VAL A 420 -9.44 33.69 8.74
CA VAL A 420 -8.45 34.48 9.51
C VAL A 420 -7.08 34.43 8.85
N ILE A 421 -6.70 33.30 8.26
CA ILE A 421 -5.34 33.06 7.75
C ILE A 421 -5.31 33.10 6.23
N GLU A 422 -6.19 32.37 5.54
CA GLU A 422 -6.23 32.32 4.07
C GLU A 422 -7.07 33.43 3.43
N GLY A 423 -7.73 34.27 4.25
CA GLY A 423 -8.80 35.20 3.87
C GLY A 423 -8.40 36.33 2.92
N SER A 424 -8.09 35.99 1.67
CA SER A 424 -8.05 36.95 0.57
C SER A 424 -9.47 37.22 0.06
N PRO A 425 -9.87 38.49 -0.17
CA PRO A 425 -11.14 38.84 -0.81
C PRO A 425 -11.36 38.17 -2.17
N ALA A 426 -10.27 37.77 -2.85
CA ALA A 426 -10.29 37.11 -4.16
C ALA A 426 -10.43 35.57 -4.10
N LEU A 427 -10.18 34.96 -2.93
CA LEU A 427 -10.23 33.51 -2.71
C LEU A 427 -11.10 33.22 -1.48
N LEU A 428 -12.41 33.41 -1.62
CA LEU A 428 -13.40 33.01 -0.62
C LEU A 428 -13.47 31.47 -0.55
N ARG A 429 -12.41 30.84 -0.03
CA ARG A 429 -12.46 29.45 0.41
C ARG A 429 -13.18 29.44 1.75
N PRO A 430 -14.32 28.75 1.90
CA PRO A 430 -15.03 28.75 3.18
C PRO A 430 -14.35 27.86 4.22
N LEU A 431 -13.45 26.95 3.82
CA LEU A 431 -12.84 25.94 4.69
C LEU A 431 -11.35 25.72 4.36
N GLY A 432 -10.51 25.71 5.40
CA GLY A 432 -9.07 25.51 5.34
C GLY A 432 -8.66 24.18 5.96
N PHE A 433 -7.75 23.45 5.31
CA PHE A 433 -7.37 22.08 5.71
C PHE A 433 -6.68 22.04 7.08
N TYR A 434 -5.68 22.89 7.29
CA TYR A 434 -4.90 22.90 8.54
C TYR A 434 -5.75 23.29 9.75
N GLY A 435 -6.68 24.24 9.56
CA GLY A 435 -7.66 24.59 10.58
C GLY A 435 -8.54 23.41 10.98
N GLY A 436 -9.03 22.65 10.01
CA GLY A 436 -9.84 21.47 10.27
C GLY A 436 -9.06 20.40 11.03
N MET A 437 -7.80 20.18 10.64
CA MET A 437 -6.91 19.27 11.38
C MET A 437 -6.73 19.74 12.82
N ILE A 438 -6.29 20.99 13.05
CA ILE A 438 -6.09 21.51 14.41
C ILE A 438 -7.38 21.41 15.23
N GLY A 439 -8.52 21.83 14.67
CA GLY A 439 -9.82 21.79 15.35
C GLY A 439 -10.28 20.39 15.72
N THR A 440 -10.07 19.40 14.85
CA THR A 440 -10.36 17.99 15.15
C THR A 440 -9.50 17.49 16.32
N TRP A 441 -8.20 17.78 16.33
CA TRP A 441 -7.30 17.33 17.38
C TRP A 441 -7.59 18.00 18.72
N THR A 442 -7.81 19.31 18.73
CA THR A 442 -8.07 20.07 19.96
C THR A 442 -9.42 19.70 20.56
N CYS A 443 -10.51 19.74 19.80
CA CYS A 443 -11.84 19.43 20.32
C CYS A 443 -11.98 17.95 20.69
N GLY A 444 -11.40 17.04 19.90
CA GLY A 444 -11.35 15.62 20.24
C GLY A 444 -10.57 15.35 21.53
N GLY A 445 -9.40 15.98 21.69
CA GLY A 445 -8.59 15.87 22.90
C GLY A 445 -9.28 16.45 24.14
N VAL A 446 -9.91 17.62 24.02
CA VAL A 446 -10.70 18.23 25.11
C VAL A 446 -11.89 17.33 25.47
N ALA A 447 -12.63 16.81 24.51
CA ALA A 447 -13.75 15.91 24.77
C ALA A 447 -13.29 14.58 25.42
N ALA A 448 -12.14 14.05 25.01
CA ALA A 448 -11.54 12.88 25.64
C ALA A 448 -11.16 13.16 27.10
N TRP A 449 -10.55 14.32 27.37
CA TRP A 449 -10.20 14.76 28.72
C TRP A 449 -11.45 14.93 29.61
N LEU A 450 -12.49 15.62 29.12
CA LEU A 450 -13.74 15.83 29.84
C LEU A 450 -14.48 14.52 30.15
N THR A 451 -14.45 13.56 29.23
CA THR A 451 -15.05 12.23 29.42
C THR A 451 -14.13 11.24 30.13
N ARG A 452 -12.93 11.67 30.55
CA ARG A 452 -11.88 10.82 31.16
C ARG A 452 -11.52 9.60 30.32
N THR A 453 -11.66 9.72 29.00
CA THR A 453 -11.27 8.68 28.05
C THR A 453 -9.76 8.80 27.77
N PRO A 454 -8.97 7.72 27.88
CA PRO A 454 -7.56 7.75 27.51
C PRO A 454 -7.38 8.21 26.06
N ILE A 455 -6.39 9.07 25.82
CA ILE A 455 -6.21 9.70 24.50
C ILE A 455 -5.81 8.70 23.41
N TRP A 456 -5.04 7.66 23.77
CA TRP A 456 -4.53 6.68 22.81
C TRP A 456 -5.62 5.91 22.05
N PRO A 457 -6.66 5.34 22.71
CA PRO A 457 -7.82 4.77 22.02
C PRO A 457 -8.54 5.76 21.09
N VAL A 458 -8.63 7.04 21.47
CA VAL A 458 -9.23 8.08 20.62
C VAL A 458 -8.39 8.33 19.37
N LEU A 459 -7.07 8.42 19.53
CA LEU A 459 -6.13 8.54 18.40
C LEU A 459 -6.16 7.29 17.51
N ALA A 460 -6.18 6.09 18.09
CA ALA A 460 -6.31 4.83 17.36
C ALA A 460 -7.61 4.79 16.53
N ALA A 461 -8.74 5.16 17.13
CA ALA A 461 -10.03 5.23 16.43
C ALA A 461 -9.99 6.25 15.28
N LEU A 462 -9.40 7.42 15.51
CA LEU A 462 -9.18 8.45 14.49
C LEU A 462 -8.33 7.94 13.33
N VAL A 463 -7.20 7.27 13.60
CA VAL A 463 -6.30 6.80 12.52
C VAL A 463 -6.85 5.60 11.76
N VAL A 464 -7.71 4.77 12.38
CA VAL A 464 -8.43 3.70 11.67
C VAL A 464 -9.50 4.29 10.74
N ALA A 465 -10.17 5.36 11.16
CA ALA A 465 -11.16 6.06 10.34
C ALA A 465 -10.55 6.97 9.25
N ALA A 466 -9.39 7.57 9.53
CA ALA A 466 -8.72 8.55 8.67
C ALA A 466 -8.54 8.11 7.20
N PRO A 467 -8.04 6.89 6.87
CA PRO A 467 -7.86 6.50 5.48
C PRO A 467 -9.18 6.35 4.72
N TRP A 468 -10.27 5.97 5.38
CA TRP A 468 -11.60 5.94 4.77
C TRP A 468 -12.10 7.35 4.45
N ILE A 469 -11.98 8.28 5.41
CA ILE A 469 -12.34 9.69 5.24
C ILE A 469 -11.54 10.30 4.09
N GLN A 470 -10.22 10.09 4.07
CA GLN A 470 -9.31 10.63 3.06
C GLN A 470 -9.57 10.02 1.69
N GLY A 471 -9.71 8.70 1.60
CA GLY A 471 -9.97 7.97 0.36
C GLY A 471 -11.26 8.44 -0.31
N ILE A 472 -12.37 8.53 0.44
CA ILE A 472 -13.65 9.04 -0.08
C ILE A 472 -13.53 10.53 -0.43
N GLY A 473 -12.80 11.30 0.38
CA GLY A 473 -12.49 12.70 0.11
C GLY A 473 -11.77 12.92 -1.24
N ARG A 474 -11.01 11.94 -1.74
CA ARG A 474 -10.39 12.03 -3.07
C ARG A 474 -11.39 12.04 -4.22
N LEU A 475 -12.58 11.48 -4.05
CA LEU A 475 -13.67 11.58 -5.05
C LEU A 475 -14.15 13.03 -5.16
N ARG A 476 -14.28 13.74 -4.05
CA ARG A 476 -14.51 15.20 -4.07
C ARG A 476 -13.36 15.94 -4.75
N CYS A 477 -12.10 15.57 -4.48
CA CYS A 477 -10.95 16.17 -5.14
C CYS A 477 -10.99 15.99 -6.67
N LEU A 478 -11.40 14.80 -7.15
CA LEU A 478 -11.63 14.55 -8.58
C LEU A 478 -12.66 15.53 -9.14
N VAL A 479 -13.86 15.65 -8.56
CA VAL A 479 -14.88 16.58 -9.10
C VAL A 479 -14.41 18.04 -9.09
N GLN A 480 -13.67 18.47 -8.06
CA GLN A 480 -13.19 19.86 -7.96
C GLN A 480 -11.96 20.13 -8.84
N GLY A 481 -11.20 19.11 -9.20
CA GLY A 481 -9.88 19.25 -9.84
C GLY A 481 -8.79 19.79 -8.91
N CYS A 482 -8.90 19.60 -7.60
CA CYS A 482 -7.81 19.88 -6.67
C CYS A 482 -6.96 18.62 -6.44
N CYS A 483 -5.74 18.76 -5.90
CA CYS A 483 -4.82 17.64 -5.72
C CYS A 483 -4.46 16.91 -7.02
N HIS A 484 -4.51 17.60 -8.16
CA HIS A 484 -4.28 17.02 -9.48
C HIS A 484 -2.81 16.72 -9.75
N GLY A 485 -2.57 15.82 -10.70
CA GLY A 485 -1.24 15.45 -11.15
C GLY A 485 -0.61 16.48 -12.09
N ARG A 486 0.69 16.30 -12.34
CA ARG A 486 1.38 16.92 -13.48
C ARG A 486 1.01 16.20 -14.79
N ALA A 487 1.37 16.79 -15.93
CA ALA A 487 1.18 16.16 -17.23
C ALA A 487 1.76 14.73 -17.26
N ALA A 488 1.02 13.81 -17.86
CA ALA A 488 1.31 12.39 -17.91
C ALA A 488 1.05 11.82 -19.31
N ALA A 489 1.46 10.58 -19.56
CA ALA A 489 1.08 9.87 -20.79
C ALA A 489 -0.41 9.44 -20.77
N ASP A 490 -1.02 9.28 -21.94
CA ASP A 490 -2.44 8.97 -22.10
C ASP A 490 -2.90 7.66 -21.44
N ASN A 491 -2.01 6.66 -21.39
CA ASN A 491 -2.29 5.37 -20.77
C ASN A 491 -2.38 5.43 -19.22
N ILE A 492 -1.90 6.53 -18.61
CA ILE A 492 -1.82 6.70 -17.16
C ILE A 492 -2.69 7.88 -16.69
N GLY A 493 -2.86 8.90 -17.53
CA GLY A 493 -3.51 10.16 -17.17
C GLY A 493 -5.03 10.18 -17.32
N ILE A 494 -5.65 11.14 -16.63
CA ILE A 494 -7.06 11.54 -16.79
C ILE A 494 -7.13 12.98 -17.31
N ARG A 495 -8.19 13.31 -18.04
CA ARG A 495 -8.43 14.65 -18.60
C ARG A 495 -9.57 15.36 -17.91
N TYR A 496 -9.35 16.62 -17.58
CA TYR A 496 -10.39 17.50 -17.05
C TYR A 496 -10.93 18.36 -18.19
N ALA A 497 -12.22 18.21 -18.48
CA ALA A 497 -12.95 18.95 -19.51
C ALA A 497 -13.98 19.93 -18.90
N HIS A 498 -14.43 19.69 -17.66
CA HIS A 498 -15.49 20.50 -17.06
C HIS A 498 -15.01 21.93 -16.69
N PRO A 499 -15.68 23.02 -17.12
CA PRO A 499 -15.22 24.39 -16.90
C PRO A 499 -15.07 24.84 -15.44
N ARG A 500 -15.85 24.21 -14.54
CA ARG A 500 -15.76 24.47 -13.09
C ARG A 500 -14.60 23.77 -12.39
N SER A 501 -13.93 22.82 -13.04
CA SER A 501 -12.73 22.18 -12.47
C SER A 501 -11.59 23.20 -12.34
N ARG A 502 -10.83 23.13 -11.23
CA ARG A 502 -9.64 23.97 -11.05
C ARG A 502 -8.57 23.71 -12.11
N VAL A 503 -8.43 22.45 -12.56
CA VAL A 503 -7.49 22.09 -13.64
C VAL A 503 -7.86 22.80 -14.93
N TRP A 504 -9.15 22.90 -15.26
CA TRP A 504 -9.60 23.63 -16.44
C TRP A 504 -9.25 25.12 -16.39
N ARG A 505 -9.15 25.73 -15.21
CA ARG A 505 -8.73 27.13 -15.08
C ARG A 505 -7.23 27.34 -15.34
N VAL A 506 -6.42 26.28 -15.30
CA VAL A 506 -4.99 26.30 -15.63
C VAL A 506 -4.84 26.08 -17.14
N LEU A 507 -4.59 27.15 -17.90
CA LEU A 507 -4.54 27.12 -19.38
C LEU A 507 -3.61 26.04 -19.94
N SER A 508 -2.44 25.82 -19.33
CA SER A 508 -1.45 24.82 -19.76
C SER A 508 -1.86 23.36 -19.54
N LEU A 509 -2.92 23.11 -18.76
CA LEU A 509 -3.42 21.77 -18.46
C LEU A 509 -4.79 21.46 -19.11
N ARG A 510 -5.37 22.41 -19.85
CA ARG A 510 -6.67 22.20 -20.51
C ARG A 510 -6.56 21.09 -21.56
N GLY A 511 -7.38 20.06 -21.39
CA GLY A 511 -7.39 18.91 -22.28
C GLY A 511 -6.10 18.07 -22.21
N VAL A 512 -5.13 18.38 -21.36
CA VAL A 512 -3.89 17.61 -21.21
C VAL A 512 -4.13 16.45 -20.25
N PRO A 513 -3.68 15.22 -20.56
CA PRO A 513 -3.71 14.11 -19.61
C PRO A 513 -2.80 14.42 -18.42
N VAL A 514 -3.36 14.36 -17.20
CA VAL A 514 -2.60 14.54 -15.95
C VAL A 514 -2.63 13.27 -15.12
N HIS A 515 -1.59 13.02 -14.32
CA HIS A 515 -1.58 11.90 -13.39
C HIS A 515 -2.85 11.93 -12.51
N ALA A 516 -3.50 10.78 -12.37
CA ALA A 516 -4.66 10.62 -11.50
C ALA A 516 -4.24 10.50 -10.03
N THR A 517 -3.50 11.48 -9.51
CA THR A 517 -3.02 11.49 -8.12
C THR A 517 -4.11 11.30 -7.07
N PRO A 518 -5.37 11.79 -7.23
CA PRO A 518 -6.45 11.43 -6.32
C PRO A 518 -6.79 9.93 -6.33
N LEU A 519 -6.75 9.28 -7.49
CA LEU A 519 -6.92 7.82 -7.59
C LEU A 519 -5.76 7.09 -6.91
N TYR A 520 -4.51 7.54 -7.11
CA TYR A 520 -3.34 6.91 -6.48
C TYR A 520 -3.45 6.99 -4.95
N SER A 521 -3.83 8.15 -4.45
CA SER A 521 -4.07 8.40 -3.03
C SER A 521 -5.22 7.55 -2.49
N LEU A 522 -6.32 7.39 -3.24
CA LEU A 522 -7.44 6.52 -2.85
C LEU A 522 -7.00 5.07 -2.73
N LEU A 523 -6.29 4.54 -3.73
CA LEU A 523 -5.80 3.16 -3.72
C LEU A 523 -4.84 2.90 -2.56
N TRP A 524 -3.92 3.84 -2.28
CA TRP A 524 -3.02 3.72 -1.12
C TRP A 524 -3.79 3.77 0.21
N ASN A 525 -4.78 4.67 0.34
CA ASN A 525 -5.60 4.74 1.55
C ASN A 525 -6.38 3.45 1.81
N VAL A 526 -6.80 2.70 0.77
CA VAL A 526 -7.39 1.37 0.97
C VAL A 526 -6.38 0.40 1.61
N VAL A 527 -5.13 0.39 1.14
CA VAL A 527 -4.06 -0.44 1.73
C VAL A 527 -3.80 -0.03 3.19
N VAL A 528 -3.68 1.28 3.46
CA VAL A 528 -3.51 1.80 4.83
C VAL A 528 -4.66 1.36 5.71
N ALA A 529 -5.91 1.54 5.26
CA ALA A 529 -7.11 1.15 5.99
C ALA A 529 -7.09 -0.32 6.38
N LEU A 530 -6.77 -1.21 5.44
CA LEU A 530 -6.68 -2.66 5.68
C LEU A 530 -5.65 -2.98 6.76
N VAL A 531 -4.43 -2.43 6.66
CA VAL A 531 -3.35 -2.71 7.62
C VAL A 531 -3.68 -2.17 9.01
N VAL A 532 -4.10 -0.91 9.13
CA VAL A 532 -4.34 -0.29 10.45
C VAL A 532 -5.57 -0.88 11.14
N THR A 533 -6.61 -1.24 10.36
CA THR A 533 -7.79 -1.93 10.89
C THR A 533 -7.40 -3.31 11.38
N ARG A 534 -6.56 -4.03 10.64
CA ARG A 534 -6.11 -5.36 11.05
C ARG A 534 -5.31 -5.33 12.34
N ILE A 535 -4.33 -4.43 12.44
CA ILE A 535 -3.50 -4.28 13.64
C ILE A 535 -4.37 -3.87 14.85
N TYR A 536 -5.37 -3.02 14.64
CA TYR A 536 -6.34 -2.65 15.66
C TYR A 536 -7.18 -3.86 16.13
N LEU A 537 -7.70 -4.67 15.21
CA LEU A 537 -8.50 -5.86 15.51
C LEU A 537 -7.70 -6.98 16.19
N LEU A 538 -6.38 -6.99 16.01
CA LEU A 538 -5.45 -7.86 16.72
C LEU A 538 -5.10 -7.34 18.13
N HIS A 539 -5.80 -6.31 18.63
CA HIS A 539 -5.60 -5.72 19.96
C HIS A 539 -4.21 -5.15 20.22
N ALA A 540 -3.47 -4.79 19.16
CA ALA A 540 -2.17 -4.15 19.32
C ALA A 540 -2.31 -2.86 20.16
N PRO A 541 -1.23 -2.44 20.85
CA PRO A 541 -1.21 -1.19 21.59
C PRO A 541 -1.68 -0.02 20.72
N SER A 542 -2.56 0.83 21.26
CA SER A 542 -3.18 1.93 20.50
C SER A 542 -2.14 2.90 19.90
N ALA A 543 -0.99 3.07 20.56
CA ALA A 543 0.13 3.83 20.01
C ALA A 543 0.79 3.12 18.82
N MET A 544 0.92 1.79 18.84
CA MET A 544 1.44 1.02 17.68
C MET A 544 0.55 1.24 16.45
N VAL A 545 -0.78 1.14 16.59
CA VAL A 545 -1.74 1.41 15.50
C VAL A 545 -1.54 2.82 14.93
N SER A 546 -1.41 3.81 15.82
CA SER A 546 -1.20 5.21 15.45
C SER A 546 0.14 5.44 14.74
N GLY A 547 1.22 4.85 15.24
CA GLY A 547 2.56 4.98 14.68
C GLY A 547 2.67 4.34 13.30
N VAL A 548 2.12 3.13 13.13
CA VAL A 548 2.07 2.43 11.83
C VAL A 548 1.26 3.24 10.81
N TYR A 549 0.10 3.79 11.19
CA TYR A 549 -0.65 4.69 10.31
C TYR A 549 0.21 5.86 9.80
N LEU A 550 0.98 6.52 10.68
CA LEU A 550 1.84 7.64 10.29
C LEU A 550 2.98 7.20 9.36
N ILE A 551 3.58 6.03 9.60
CA ILE A 551 4.61 5.45 8.71
C ILE A 551 4.03 5.24 7.31
N LEU A 552 2.89 4.54 7.21
CA LEU A 552 2.27 4.22 5.92
C LEU A 552 1.74 5.47 5.21
N SER A 553 1.11 6.39 5.95
CA SER A 553 0.60 7.65 5.42
C SER A 553 1.74 8.54 4.91
N GLY A 554 2.83 8.64 5.67
CA GLY A 554 4.06 9.35 5.26
C GLY A 554 4.66 8.75 3.99
N ALA A 555 4.85 7.44 3.93
CA ALA A 555 5.40 6.77 2.74
C ALA A 555 4.56 7.03 1.47
N GLY A 556 3.24 6.84 1.55
CA GLY A 556 2.35 7.12 0.41
C GLY A 556 2.33 8.59 0.01
N ARG A 557 2.32 9.50 0.99
CA ARG A 557 2.32 10.94 0.74
C ARG A 557 3.60 11.41 0.06
N PHE A 558 4.74 10.85 0.44
CA PHE A 558 6.04 11.14 -0.18
C PHE A 558 6.04 10.79 -1.67
N VAL A 559 5.47 9.64 -2.03
CA VAL A 559 5.35 9.19 -3.43
C VAL A 559 4.33 10.02 -4.19
N GLU A 560 3.11 10.18 -3.66
CA GLU A 560 2.02 10.94 -4.29
C GLU A 560 2.47 12.35 -4.69
N GLU A 561 3.17 13.03 -3.79
CA GLU A 561 3.61 14.41 -3.97
C GLU A 561 4.58 14.58 -5.15
N ALA A 562 5.36 13.55 -5.49
CA ALA A 562 6.26 13.58 -6.65
C ALA A 562 5.53 13.69 -8.00
N TYR A 563 4.27 13.23 -8.05
CA TYR A 563 3.44 13.23 -9.25
C TYR A 563 2.44 14.37 -9.30
N ARG A 564 2.32 15.18 -8.23
CA ARG A 564 1.38 16.33 -8.19
C ARG A 564 1.84 17.46 -9.10
N GLY A 565 0.86 18.15 -9.70
CA GLY A 565 1.05 19.24 -10.65
C GLY A 565 0.74 20.63 -10.08
N GLU A 566 0.65 20.77 -8.76
CA GLU A 566 0.32 22.04 -8.13
C GLU A 566 1.55 22.96 -8.06
N PRO A 567 1.56 24.13 -8.75
CA PRO A 567 2.74 24.98 -8.88
C PRO A 567 3.13 25.74 -7.59
N GLN A 568 2.31 25.63 -6.54
CA GLN A 568 2.41 26.47 -5.33
C GLN A 568 3.28 25.87 -4.22
N THR A 569 3.78 24.64 -4.38
CA THR A 569 4.52 23.96 -3.29
C THR A 569 6.01 24.32 -3.35
N PRO A 570 6.58 24.96 -2.32
CA PRO A 570 8.01 25.28 -2.30
C PRO A 570 8.88 24.02 -2.36
N ILE A 571 10.00 24.11 -3.08
CA ILE A 571 11.03 23.08 -3.12
C ILE A 571 12.18 23.55 -2.24
N PHE A 572 12.55 22.71 -1.26
CA PHE A 572 13.65 22.95 -0.33
C PHE A 572 14.59 21.75 -0.34
N ALA A 573 15.90 21.99 -0.58
CA ALA A 573 16.92 20.95 -0.63
C ALA A 573 16.57 19.76 -1.55
N GLY A 574 15.98 20.03 -2.72
CA GLY A 574 15.63 19.02 -3.73
C GLY A 574 14.28 18.31 -3.52
N LEU A 575 13.65 18.46 -2.36
CA LEU A 575 12.34 17.88 -2.06
C LEU A 575 11.27 18.97 -1.94
N ARG A 576 10.02 18.62 -2.28
CA ARG A 576 8.86 19.48 -2.04
C ARG A 576 8.58 19.58 -0.54
N LEU A 577 8.05 20.70 -0.06
CA LEU A 577 7.70 20.90 1.35
C LEU A 577 6.87 19.74 1.92
N TYR A 578 5.88 19.24 1.17
CA TYR A 578 5.04 18.12 1.59
C TYR A 578 5.77 16.77 1.64
N GLN A 579 6.87 16.59 0.91
CA GLN A 579 7.73 15.42 1.04
C GLN A 579 8.54 15.49 2.35
N TRP A 580 9.02 16.68 2.74
CA TRP A 580 9.65 16.86 4.06
C TRP A 580 8.67 16.58 5.20
N LEU A 581 7.44 17.11 5.10
CA LEU A 581 6.40 16.81 6.08
C LEU A 581 6.11 15.31 6.16
N ALA A 582 6.08 14.61 5.01
CA ALA A 582 5.90 13.16 4.96
C ALA A 582 7.04 12.39 5.64
N VAL A 583 8.30 12.83 5.48
CA VAL A 583 9.46 12.28 6.20
C VAL A 583 9.31 12.50 7.71
N THR A 584 8.91 13.69 8.15
CA THR A 584 8.63 13.96 9.57
C THR A 584 7.52 13.07 10.10
N THR A 585 6.44 12.90 9.35
CA THR A 585 5.33 11.99 9.72
C THR A 585 5.82 10.56 9.89
N LEU A 586 6.68 10.06 8.99
CA LEU A 586 7.26 8.72 9.09
C LEU A 586 8.13 8.56 10.35
N VAL A 587 9.01 9.52 10.63
CA VAL A 587 9.88 9.51 11.82
C VAL A 587 9.05 9.59 13.11
N LEU A 588 8.05 10.46 13.16
CA LEU A 588 7.11 10.53 14.29
C LEU A 588 6.36 9.22 14.47
N GLY A 589 5.96 8.56 13.38
CA GLY A 589 5.37 7.23 13.42
C GLY A 589 6.27 6.21 14.08
N ALA A 590 7.54 6.14 13.66
CA ALA A 590 8.54 5.26 14.28
C ALA A 590 8.70 5.53 15.79
N LEU A 591 8.81 6.80 16.20
CA LEU A 591 8.87 7.17 17.62
C LEU A 591 7.60 6.79 18.39
N ILE A 592 6.42 6.96 17.81
CA ILE A 592 5.16 6.61 18.46
C ILE A 592 5.02 5.09 18.65
N THR A 593 5.57 4.28 17.73
CA THR A 593 5.59 2.81 17.90
C THR A 593 6.43 2.32 19.07
N THR A 594 7.23 3.17 19.73
CA THR A 594 8.00 2.82 20.94
C THR A 594 7.29 3.18 22.25
N VAL A 595 6.05 3.69 22.20
CA VAL A 595 5.30 4.08 23.41
C VAL A 595 4.77 2.84 24.14
N LYS A 596 5.36 2.52 25.29
CA LYS A 596 5.05 1.31 26.05
C LYS A 596 3.73 1.35 26.83
N HIS A 597 3.34 2.51 27.34
CA HIS A 597 2.20 2.64 28.26
C HIS A 597 0.85 2.91 27.56
N SER A 598 0.72 2.60 26.27
CA SER A 598 -0.56 2.76 25.57
C SER A 598 -1.44 1.52 25.77
N PRO A 599 -2.73 1.67 26.11
CA PRO A 599 -3.61 0.52 26.28
C PRO A 599 -3.79 -0.25 24.97
N PRO A 600 -4.06 -1.57 25.03
CA PRO A 600 -4.45 -2.34 23.86
C PRO A 600 -5.72 -1.77 23.24
N SER A 601 -5.84 -1.95 21.93
CA SER A 601 -7.01 -1.46 21.18
C SER A 601 -8.29 -2.19 21.65
N PRO A 602 -9.38 -1.48 21.98
CA PRO A 602 -10.60 -2.12 22.48
C PRO A 602 -11.38 -2.83 21.36
N TRP A 603 -12.19 -3.82 21.72
CA TRP A 603 -13.10 -4.48 20.78
C TRP A 603 -14.09 -3.49 20.17
N PRO A 604 -14.31 -3.52 18.85
CA PRO A 604 -15.38 -2.74 18.21
C PRO A 604 -16.75 -3.16 18.75
N VAL A 605 -17.60 -2.19 19.10
CA VAL A 605 -18.98 -2.42 19.53
C VAL A 605 -19.93 -1.73 18.57
N LEU A 606 -20.71 -2.51 17.82
CA LEU A 606 -21.74 -1.98 16.92
C LEU A 606 -23.00 -1.66 17.71
N HIS A 607 -23.42 -0.39 17.70
CA HIS A 607 -24.68 0.04 18.30
C HIS A 607 -25.43 1.02 17.39
N ALA A 608 -26.76 0.95 17.37
CA ALA A 608 -27.59 1.72 16.44
C ALA A 608 -27.42 3.25 16.57
N SER A 609 -27.15 3.76 17.77
CA SER A 609 -26.88 5.19 18.00
C SER A 609 -25.67 5.71 17.23
N SER A 610 -24.68 4.86 16.92
CA SER A 610 -23.50 5.24 16.12
C SER A 610 -23.90 5.67 14.71
N ILE A 611 -24.90 4.98 14.13
CA ILE A 611 -25.41 5.27 12.78
C ILE A 611 -26.12 6.63 12.78
N PHE A 612 -26.91 6.95 13.81
CA PHE A 612 -27.61 8.23 13.90
C PHE A 612 -26.64 9.41 14.08
N VAL A 613 -25.63 9.27 14.94
CA VAL A 613 -24.58 10.29 15.14
C VAL A 613 -23.79 10.50 13.86
N ALA A 614 -23.39 9.41 13.20
CA ALA A 614 -22.69 9.44 11.92
C ALA A 614 -23.55 10.10 10.83
N LEU A 615 -24.85 9.77 10.77
CA LEU A 615 -25.78 10.34 9.80
C LEU A 615 -25.94 11.84 9.99
N ALA A 616 -26.12 12.30 11.23
CA ALA A 616 -26.22 13.72 11.54
C ALA A 616 -24.93 14.48 11.15
N CYS A 617 -23.75 13.95 11.51
CA CYS A 617 -22.47 14.55 11.15
C CYS A 617 -22.24 14.52 9.62
N GLY A 618 -22.61 13.43 8.95
CA GLY A 618 -22.49 13.29 7.50
C GLY A 618 -23.38 14.26 6.73
N ILE A 619 -24.64 14.43 7.16
CA ILE A 619 -25.54 15.44 6.60
C ILE A 619 -24.97 16.84 6.85
N GLY A 620 -24.50 17.13 8.06
CA GLY A 620 -23.86 18.42 8.38
C GLY A 620 -22.66 18.71 7.48
N ALA A 621 -21.79 17.73 7.25
CA ALA A 621 -20.64 17.84 6.36
C ALA A 621 -21.06 18.05 4.89
N TRP A 622 -22.10 17.34 4.42
CA TRP A 622 -22.64 17.53 3.08
C TRP A 622 -23.17 18.96 2.90
N LEU A 623 -23.98 19.45 3.84
CA LEU A 623 -24.51 20.81 3.78
C LEU A 623 -23.38 21.85 3.78
N LEU A 624 -22.42 21.73 4.69
CA LEU A 624 -21.30 22.67 4.82
C LEU A 624 -20.40 22.73 3.58
N THR A 625 -20.25 21.61 2.87
CA THR A 625 -19.29 21.48 1.76
C THR A 625 -19.92 21.40 0.38
N GLY A 626 -21.25 21.28 0.32
CA GLY A 626 -22.02 21.09 -0.90
C GLY A 626 -23.16 22.08 -1.08
N VAL A 627 -23.52 22.89 -0.09
CA VAL A 627 -24.60 23.88 -0.22
C VAL A 627 -24.05 25.29 -0.05
N ASP A 628 -24.37 26.16 -1.00
CA ASP A 628 -24.03 27.58 -0.93
C ASP A 628 -25.16 28.50 -1.43
N PHE A 629 -24.95 29.80 -1.27
CA PHE A 629 -25.87 30.89 -1.59
C PHE A 629 -25.17 31.89 -2.52
N PRO A 630 -25.08 31.60 -3.82
CA PRO A 630 -24.25 32.34 -4.77
C PRO A 630 -24.65 33.81 -4.92
N GLU A 631 -25.90 34.17 -4.63
CA GLU A 631 -26.41 35.56 -4.68
C GLU A 631 -26.11 36.36 -3.41
N SER A 632 -25.68 35.70 -2.33
CA SER A 632 -25.35 36.37 -1.07
C SER A 632 -23.91 36.85 -1.08
N ASN A 633 -23.68 38.05 -0.54
CA ASN A 633 -22.36 38.63 -0.30
C ASN A 633 -21.89 38.38 1.15
N ARG A 634 -22.64 37.62 1.95
CA ARG A 634 -22.25 37.30 3.33
C ARG A 634 -21.01 36.39 3.33
N ARG A 635 -20.19 36.50 4.37
CA ARG A 635 -19.08 35.56 4.60
C ARG A 635 -19.62 34.13 4.72
N PHE A 636 -18.88 33.16 4.18
CA PHE A 636 -19.27 31.74 4.04
C PHE A 636 -20.43 31.41 3.09
N ALA A 637 -21.03 32.40 2.45
CA ALA A 637 -22.17 32.14 1.58
C ALA A 637 -21.81 31.50 0.23
N ARG A 638 -20.54 31.39 -0.15
CA ARG A 638 -20.12 30.85 -1.45
C ARG A 638 -19.05 29.77 -1.29
N LEU A 639 -19.21 28.68 -2.01
CA LEU A 639 -18.26 27.56 -2.07
C LEU A 639 -17.36 27.62 -3.33
N THR A 640 -17.74 28.38 -4.36
CA THR A 640 -17.05 28.42 -5.67
C THR A 640 -16.89 29.79 -6.27
#